data_AF-A0A1S8AAA0-F1
#
_entry.id   AF-A0A1S8AAA0-F1
#
_cell.length_a   1.000
_cell.length_b   1.000
_cell.length_c   1.000
_cell.angle_alpha   90.00
_cell.angle_beta   90.00
_cell.angle_gamma   90.00
#
_symmetry.space_group_name_H-M   'P 1'
#
loop_
_entity.id
_entity.type
_entity.pdbx_description
1 polymer ?
#
loop_
_entity_poly.entity_id
_entity_poly.type
_entity_poly.pdbx_seq_one_letter_code
_entity_poly.pdbx_strand_id
1 'polypeptide(L)'
;MVVDKTSKYTLYPNSRLQAFPVAIRFVRQIFFLTALAEDSVEVDWESRLDTRIHNDLVVRHSIREYMKSVDPNAVLLILNAALDGLRDHPDIGAEDCIACLGDILSFAPSGIITSSLSSRTHELLSLRGSNNRRVRQLVSKTFGILAPWSDQATLDVSQLRELLSSTNDPPASLSAQYECSLTCLASYLSRATYYDRLPGSEAPDNIRFAVQCSLSGLMGSNVDVQNAAMDSLGQLWTADIGWPSQGGDFNTILDRLTSLAMKGNEKSIHTLGRLAIPRAYDSFSSGETPAGNVLEKLFGLSDIKRTEVHFAVGEAIAAAISRWDSDSVRLSVDIQPAGKGEDAVKSLHKKPGQISSTLDKLVKDCKATKPSLIKASGIWLFCIIQYCSGLPEIQSRLRDCQVAFMRLLTARDELVQETASRGLALVYEKGDESLKGDLVKDLVGSFTGTKTQLKVDEETELFDAGALPTGEGKSVTSYKDIINLANEVGDQSLIYKFMALATNAATWTARSAFGRFGLSTILSDAELDPKIYPKLYRYRFDPNPNVRRSMEDIWKSVVKDQTIAIAVHFDAIMADLLKSILDGREWRVREASCAAIADLIYGQPYPKYEKYYVDIWRVALRVLDDQKSTVRAAALKLCMGLSKTLVSQLQEHNSSSSAQAMITQVLPFLLSDKGIESSVEEVKFLAIGTVLDVVKNGGEALKAFIPTITTHCLGLLSTVEPAQINYYYQRISEEDREGLDKLRSTAVAQSPLFDCIINCLRFIDEDVMAQLAPQLVTTMKSALGMQTKIGCSEVLSTLALRHSTFLAPYSATFVKSLHTQILDRNNEVSKGYAKSAAYLLRSASPETQDHYTARLVDLYFAAEDEPRRQKVADALLAIAKASPDAFSALETRLLPFAYFAKQDTDDYVSEVSGAAWNEHAGGDHTVKRYVEEISGLISKGLDTSKWALQHGAAFTIASMITALSNAAGKGGQFGESTIRQIWPVLDRALALKTFKGKERLVTAYPLFILHSKKFWEGDPAISAQTKKIAIREAKRNNDQYRPHAFEALADYAAAREDLDMYAEAMALVLEHLSPDGEAHKLTDLERKTAEAALKVAMTAYNRPKMQSAPASVLGDVADTVEGAKRSVPIAKDALFAHARDLLDQAASSGVVITTDESLLARRWCNILLQDEAGVVLESQRAARAKALVAFVTAWRQGVFGVADGQRSWEEEMKQKLAQMKTAERSLDVQRLLGQVSQKLRD
;
A
#
# COMPACT_ATOMS: atom_id res chain seq x y z
N MET A 1 -16.69 35.03 -42.92
CA MET A 1 -17.11 35.42 -44.29
C MET A 1 -17.22 34.17 -45.14
N VAL A 2 -18.44 33.88 -45.60
CA VAL A 2 -18.70 32.93 -46.68
C VAL A 2 -18.41 33.66 -47.99
N VAL A 3 -17.42 33.19 -48.74
CA VAL A 3 -17.42 33.14 -50.21
C VAL A 3 -16.61 31.89 -50.60
N ASP A 4 -17.34 30.83 -50.91
CA ASP A 4 -16.91 29.77 -51.82
C ASP A 4 -16.87 30.33 -53.26
N LYS A 5 -16.08 29.68 -54.13
CA LYS A 5 -15.69 29.97 -55.52
C LYS A 5 -14.31 30.63 -55.63
N THR A 6 -13.20 29.93 -55.79
CA THR A 6 -12.91 28.54 -56.17
C THR A 6 -11.49 28.27 -55.66
N SER A 7 -11.29 27.41 -54.66
CA SER A 7 -9.93 26.89 -54.44
C SER A 7 -9.55 26.13 -55.71
N LYS A 8 -8.47 26.51 -56.40
CA LYS A 8 -7.93 25.75 -57.54
C LYS A 8 -7.67 24.27 -57.16
N TYR A 9 -7.43 24.03 -55.87
CA TYR A 9 -7.22 22.72 -55.29
C TYR A 9 -8.53 22.18 -54.70
N THR A 10 -9.30 21.46 -55.52
CA THR A 10 -10.62 20.90 -55.15
C THR A 10 -10.61 20.04 -53.89
N LEU A 11 -9.50 19.39 -53.56
CA LEU A 11 -9.33 18.57 -52.35
C LEU A 11 -8.80 19.35 -51.12
N TYR A 12 -8.35 20.61 -51.31
CA TYR A 12 -7.75 21.46 -50.28
C TYR A 12 -8.49 22.80 -50.20
N PRO A 13 -9.66 22.87 -49.54
CA PRO A 13 -10.31 24.14 -49.24
C PRO A 13 -9.44 24.97 -48.28
N ASN A 14 -9.64 26.29 -48.19
CA ASN A 14 -8.79 27.20 -47.40
C ASN A 14 -8.53 26.76 -45.95
N SER A 15 -9.49 26.09 -45.29
CA SER A 15 -9.33 25.55 -43.93
C SER A 15 -8.38 24.35 -43.82
N ARG A 16 -8.08 23.68 -44.94
CA ARG A 16 -7.20 22.51 -45.06
C ARG A 16 -6.00 22.75 -45.97
N LEU A 17 -5.80 23.99 -46.43
CA LEU A 17 -4.74 24.34 -47.37
C LEU A 17 -3.33 24.05 -46.82
N GLN A 18 -3.16 24.15 -45.49
CA GLN A 18 -1.95 23.76 -44.77
C GLN A 18 -1.61 22.26 -44.85
N ALA A 19 -2.57 21.39 -45.25
CA ALA A 19 -2.31 19.97 -45.46
C ALA A 19 -1.71 19.66 -46.84
N PHE A 20 -1.79 20.59 -47.79
CA PHE A 20 -1.26 20.39 -49.15
C PHE A 20 0.26 20.15 -49.17
N PRO A 21 1.10 20.98 -48.53
CA PRO A 21 2.55 20.73 -48.46
C PRO A 21 2.90 19.40 -47.77
N VAL A 22 2.14 19.03 -46.73
CA VAL A 22 2.31 17.74 -46.03
C VAL A 22 2.04 16.56 -46.97
N ALA A 23 1.00 16.65 -47.81
CA ALA A 23 0.71 15.63 -48.82
C ALA A 23 1.80 15.54 -49.88
N ILE A 24 2.32 16.69 -50.36
CA ILE A 24 3.45 16.74 -51.31
C ILE A 24 4.69 16.05 -50.71
N ARG A 25 5.01 16.34 -49.45
CA ARG A 25 6.12 15.69 -48.73
C ARG A 25 5.92 14.18 -48.59
N PHE A 26 4.71 13.75 -48.21
CA PHE A 26 4.38 12.34 -48.05
C PHE A 26 4.52 11.58 -49.37
N VAL A 27 3.95 12.09 -50.47
CA VAL A 27 4.05 11.43 -51.78
C VAL A 27 5.51 11.39 -52.25
N ARG A 28 6.30 12.44 -52.02
CA ARG A 28 7.76 12.43 -52.27
C ARG A 28 8.47 11.31 -51.50
N GLN A 29 8.17 11.13 -50.21
CA GLN A 29 8.78 10.10 -49.37
C GLN A 29 8.40 8.69 -49.84
N ILE A 30 7.11 8.44 -50.12
CA ILE A 30 6.63 7.16 -50.66
C ILE A 30 7.26 6.87 -52.03
N PHE A 31 7.42 7.89 -52.88
CA PHE A 31 8.09 7.75 -54.16
C PHE A 31 9.52 7.19 -53.99
N PHE A 32 10.29 7.74 -53.04
CA PHE A 32 11.65 7.26 -52.79
C PHE A 32 11.71 5.89 -52.10
N LEU A 33 10.80 5.59 -51.16
CA LEU A 33 10.72 4.24 -50.58
C LEU A 33 10.41 3.18 -51.65
N THR A 34 9.47 3.49 -52.54
CA THR A 34 9.11 2.61 -53.66
C THR A 34 10.30 2.40 -54.59
N ALA A 35 11.07 3.45 -54.85
CA ALA A 35 12.29 3.38 -55.65
C ALA A 35 13.39 2.48 -55.06
N LEU A 36 13.35 2.25 -53.74
CA LEU A 36 14.31 1.43 -52.99
C LEU A 36 13.77 0.04 -52.62
N ALA A 37 12.52 -0.28 -52.98
CA ALA A 37 11.85 -1.54 -52.63
C ALA A 37 11.81 -1.81 -51.11
N GLU A 38 11.54 -0.78 -50.31
CA GLU A 38 11.47 -0.87 -48.84
C GLU A 38 10.02 -0.87 -48.34
N ASP A 39 9.59 -2.00 -47.76
CA ASP A 39 8.21 -2.20 -47.27
C ASP A 39 8.04 -1.93 -45.76
N SER A 40 9.14 -1.78 -45.00
CA SER A 40 9.11 -1.65 -43.54
C SER A 40 9.28 -0.21 -43.06
N VAL A 41 8.22 0.37 -42.50
CA VAL A 41 8.20 1.72 -41.92
C VAL A 41 8.50 1.64 -40.42
N GLU A 42 9.78 1.83 -40.04
CA GLU A 42 10.23 1.85 -38.64
C GLU A 42 10.14 3.26 -38.01
N VAL A 43 10.34 3.38 -36.69
CA VAL A 43 10.49 4.69 -36.03
C VAL A 43 11.69 5.45 -36.64
N ASP A 44 11.51 6.74 -36.93
CA ASP A 44 12.49 7.62 -37.61
C ASP A 44 12.84 7.26 -39.07
N TRP A 45 12.02 6.46 -39.75
CA TRP A 45 12.24 6.08 -41.15
C TRP A 45 12.42 7.28 -42.10
N GLU A 46 11.68 8.37 -41.90
CA GLU A 46 11.76 9.58 -42.74
C GLU A 46 13.17 10.19 -42.72
N SER A 47 13.77 10.30 -41.53
CA SER A 47 15.11 10.84 -41.36
C SER A 47 16.19 9.91 -41.91
N ARG A 48 16.00 8.58 -41.75
CA ARG A 48 16.92 7.57 -42.31
C ARG A 48 16.88 7.55 -43.84
N LEU A 49 15.70 7.66 -44.43
CA LEU A 49 15.52 7.73 -45.88
C LEU A 49 16.23 8.96 -46.46
N ASP A 50 15.97 10.14 -45.89
CA ASP A 50 16.65 11.38 -46.33
C ASP A 50 18.18 11.26 -46.16
N THR A 51 18.64 10.69 -45.05
CA THR A 51 20.08 10.46 -44.79
C THR A 51 20.72 9.54 -45.83
N ARG A 52 20.06 8.45 -46.22
CA ARG A 52 20.58 7.51 -47.22
C ARG A 52 20.63 8.14 -48.62
N ILE A 53 19.59 8.88 -49.01
CA ILE A 53 19.57 9.59 -50.29
C ILE A 53 20.72 10.60 -50.36
N HIS A 54 21.02 11.30 -49.26
CA HIS A 54 22.07 12.32 -49.26
C HIS A 54 23.48 11.73 -49.26
N ASN A 55 23.71 10.55 -48.68
CA ASN A 55 25.05 10.04 -48.39
C ASN A 55 25.48 8.77 -49.14
N ASP A 56 24.58 8.11 -49.88
CA ASP A 56 24.87 6.84 -50.57
C ASP A 56 24.68 6.95 -52.10
N LEU A 57 25.77 6.73 -52.85
CA LEU A 57 25.76 6.77 -54.31
C LEU A 57 24.98 5.61 -54.94
N VAL A 58 24.95 4.43 -54.31
CA VAL A 58 24.22 3.25 -54.80
C VAL A 58 22.72 3.48 -54.67
N VAL A 59 22.29 4.07 -53.55
CA VAL A 59 20.89 4.51 -53.34
C VAL A 59 20.49 5.52 -54.42
N ARG A 60 21.30 6.57 -54.65
CA ARG A 60 21.03 7.54 -55.72
C ARG A 60 20.98 6.92 -57.11
N HIS A 61 21.84 5.93 -57.39
CA HIS A 61 21.82 5.20 -58.66
C HIS A 61 20.53 4.38 -58.81
N SER A 62 20.12 3.67 -57.77
CA SER A 62 18.89 2.86 -57.76
C SER A 62 17.64 3.73 -58.00
N ILE A 63 17.58 4.91 -57.38
CA ILE A 63 16.51 5.89 -57.62
C ILE A 63 16.49 6.37 -59.08
N ARG A 64 17.67 6.62 -59.68
CA ARG A 64 17.76 7.00 -61.10
C ARG A 64 17.32 5.89 -62.03
N GLU A 65 17.69 4.63 -61.74
CA GLU A 65 17.23 3.47 -62.53
C GLU A 65 15.72 3.28 -62.40
N TYR A 66 15.17 3.39 -61.19
CA TYR A 66 13.73 3.37 -60.98
C TYR A 66 13.02 4.47 -61.78
N MET A 67 13.53 5.70 -61.74
CA MET A 67 12.96 6.86 -62.44
C MET A 67 12.91 6.68 -63.97
N LYS A 68 13.79 5.86 -64.56
CA LYS A 68 13.71 5.49 -65.99
C LYS A 68 12.55 4.55 -66.30
N SER A 69 12.04 3.82 -65.32
CA SER A 69 10.97 2.82 -65.47
C SER A 69 9.56 3.34 -65.13
N VAL A 70 9.47 4.47 -64.41
CA VAL A 70 8.19 5.07 -64.00
C VAL A 70 7.53 5.84 -65.15
N ASP A 71 6.20 5.84 -65.22
CA ASP A 71 5.43 6.68 -66.14
C ASP A 71 5.76 8.17 -65.93
N PRO A 72 6.33 8.86 -66.94
CA PRO A 72 6.68 10.28 -66.84
C PRO A 72 5.49 11.17 -66.48
N ASN A 73 4.25 10.82 -66.88
CA ASN A 73 3.08 11.64 -66.60
C ASN A 73 2.74 11.67 -65.09
N ALA A 74 2.92 10.54 -64.39
CA ALA A 74 2.68 10.46 -62.96
C ALA A 74 3.68 11.34 -62.17
N VAL A 75 4.95 11.35 -62.60
CA VAL A 75 5.99 12.21 -62.02
C VAL A 75 5.74 13.68 -62.34
N LEU A 76 5.36 13.99 -63.58
CA LEU A 76 5.00 15.36 -63.98
C LEU A 76 3.80 15.89 -63.21
N LEU A 77 2.84 15.04 -62.80
CA LEU A 77 1.68 15.44 -62.01
C LEU A 77 2.11 16.01 -60.64
N ILE A 78 2.95 15.30 -59.88
CA ILE A 78 3.42 15.77 -58.58
C ILE A 78 4.32 17.01 -58.71
N LEU A 79 5.19 17.05 -59.72
CA LEU A 79 6.05 18.21 -59.95
C LEU A 79 5.25 19.45 -60.35
N ASN A 80 4.24 19.33 -61.22
CA ASN A 80 3.36 20.45 -61.54
C ASN A 80 2.55 20.90 -60.32
N ALA A 81 2.05 19.97 -59.50
CA ALA A 81 1.35 20.31 -58.26
C ALA A 81 2.27 21.07 -57.29
N ALA A 82 3.53 20.66 -57.16
CA ALA A 82 4.50 21.37 -56.33
C ALA A 82 4.80 22.79 -56.86
N LEU A 83 4.97 22.96 -58.19
CA LEU A 83 5.13 24.29 -58.82
C LEU A 83 3.88 25.17 -58.64
N ASP A 84 2.68 24.60 -58.80
CA ASP A 84 1.44 25.33 -58.56
C ASP A 84 1.32 25.78 -57.10
N GLY A 85 1.73 24.93 -56.16
CA GLY A 85 1.81 25.28 -54.74
C GLY A 85 2.76 26.45 -54.46
N LEU A 86 3.92 26.47 -55.12
CA LEU A 86 4.87 27.60 -55.03
C LEU A 86 4.32 28.90 -55.61
N ARG A 87 3.62 28.82 -56.75
CA ARG A 87 3.04 29.99 -57.43
C ARG A 87 1.85 30.56 -56.68
N ASP A 88 0.94 29.70 -56.26
CA ASP A 88 -0.36 30.12 -55.74
C ASP A 88 -0.31 30.41 -54.22
N HIS A 89 0.54 29.68 -53.46
CA HIS A 89 0.60 29.76 -51.98
C HIS A 89 2.04 29.65 -51.42
N PRO A 90 2.96 30.57 -51.77
CA PRO A 90 4.38 30.52 -51.35
C PRO A 90 4.58 30.62 -49.82
N ASP A 91 3.60 31.13 -49.09
CA ASP A 91 3.60 31.36 -47.64
C ASP A 91 3.19 30.13 -46.82
N ILE A 92 2.53 29.13 -47.43
CA ILE A 92 1.90 28.00 -46.72
C ILE A 92 2.80 26.76 -46.64
N GLY A 93 3.76 26.62 -47.54
CA GLY A 93 4.69 25.48 -47.53
C GLY A 93 5.68 25.47 -48.66
N ALA A 94 6.26 26.64 -48.98
CA ALA A 94 7.24 26.74 -50.05
C ALA A 94 8.43 25.79 -49.86
N GLU A 95 8.84 25.52 -48.62
CA GLU A 95 9.95 24.61 -48.33
C GLU A 95 9.67 23.17 -48.77
N ASP A 96 8.52 22.59 -48.41
CA ASP A 96 8.17 21.21 -48.81
C ASP A 96 7.97 21.10 -50.33
N CYS A 97 7.32 22.10 -50.94
CA CYS A 97 7.08 22.11 -52.39
C CYS A 97 8.39 22.22 -53.19
N ILE A 98 9.29 23.16 -52.83
CA ILE A 98 10.58 23.30 -53.52
C ILE A 98 11.53 22.14 -53.21
N ALA A 99 11.46 21.55 -52.02
CA ALA A 99 12.21 20.33 -51.68
C ALA A 99 11.76 19.16 -52.56
N CYS A 100 10.45 18.96 -52.71
CA CYS A 100 9.91 17.93 -53.61
C CYS A 100 10.38 18.11 -55.05
N LEU A 101 10.32 19.33 -55.58
CA LEU A 101 10.85 19.65 -56.91
C LEU A 101 12.34 19.34 -57.01
N GLY A 102 13.15 19.92 -56.13
CA GLY A 102 14.58 19.78 -56.15
C GLY A 102 15.06 18.34 -56.00
N ASP A 103 14.41 17.54 -55.14
CA ASP A 103 14.80 16.16 -54.85
C ASP A 103 14.43 15.21 -55.99
N ILE A 104 13.19 15.29 -56.51
CA ILE A 104 12.76 14.43 -57.62
C ILE A 104 13.50 14.81 -58.91
N LEU A 105 13.65 16.10 -59.22
CA LEU A 105 14.35 16.56 -60.43
C LEU A 105 15.84 16.23 -60.43
N SER A 106 16.47 16.07 -59.26
CA SER A 106 17.88 15.63 -59.14
C SER A 106 18.11 14.24 -59.75
N PHE A 107 17.08 13.39 -59.76
CA PHE A 107 17.16 12.02 -60.29
C PHE A 107 16.37 11.81 -61.59
N ALA A 108 15.66 12.84 -62.06
CA ALA A 108 14.81 12.79 -63.24
C ALA A 108 15.61 12.72 -64.56
N PRO A 109 15.16 11.90 -65.54
CA PRO A 109 15.65 11.95 -66.91
C PRO A 109 15.47 13.35 -67.51
N SER A 110 16.58 14.06 -67.72
CA SER A 110 16.58 15.48 -68.05
C SER A 110 15.95 15.79 -69.42
N GLY A 111 16.10 14.89 -70.40
CA GLY A 111 15.52 15.03 -71.74
C GLY A 111 14.02 14.78 -71.85
N ILE A 112 13.35 14.32 -70.79
CA ILE A 112 11.91 14.01 -70.80
C ILE A 112 11.19 14.83 -69.73
N ILE A 113 11.56 14.66 -68.47
CA ILE A 113 10.84 15.26 -67.33
C ILE A 113 11.27 16.71 -67.13
N THR A 114 12.59 16.95 -67.01
CA THR A 114 13.13 18.30 -66.76
C THR A 114 12.81 19.26 -67.92
N SER A 115 12.96 18.79 -69.17
CA SER A 115 12.62 19.58 -70.36
C SER A 115 11.14 19.95 -70.44
N SER A 116 10.23 19.09 -69.98
CA SER A 116 8.78 19.36 -70.02
C SER A 116 8.34 20.45 -69.03
N LEU A 117 9.13 20.69 -67.98
CA LEU A 117 8.86 21.68 -66.94
C LEU A 117 9.64 22.98 -67.11
N SER A 118 10.57 23.03 -68.06
CA SER A 118 11.55 24.13 -68.16
C SER A 118 10.91 25.49 -68.46
N SER A 119 9.77 25.54 -69.15
CA SER A 119 9.02 26.77 -69.41
C SER A 119 8.53 27.48 -68.14
N ARG A 120 8.40 26.74 -67.03
CA ARG A 120 7.97 27.25 -65.72
C ARG A 120 9.13 27.69 -64.82
N THR A 121 10.37 27.69 -65.32
CA THR A 121 11.58 28.07 -64.55
C THR A 121 11.46 29.46 -63.91
N HIS A 122 10.90 30.44 -64.64
CA HIS A 122 10.74 31.82 -64.18
C HIS A 122 9.92 31.95 -62.89
N GLU A 123 9.00 31.00 -62.61
CA GLU A 123 8.20 30.99 -61.38
C GLU A 123 9.07 30.90 -60.12
N LEU A 124 10.24 30.24 -60.22
CA LEU A 124 11.18 30.10 -59.11
C LEU A 124 11.83 31.42 -58.70
N LEU A 125 12.00 32.35 -59.64
CA LEU A 125 12.63 33.65 -59.37
C LEU A 125 11.77 34.54 -58.45
N SER A 126 10.46 34.27 -58.36
CA SER A 126 9.57 34.97 -57.40
C SER A 126 9.96 34.74 -55.94
N LEU A 127 10.62 33.61 -55.64
CA LEU A 127 11.01 33.20 -54.29
C LEU A 127 12.41 33.65 -53.88
N ARG A 128 13.13 34.36 -54.76
CA ARG A 128 14.52 34.81 -54.51
C ARG A 128 14.67 35.66 -53.24
N GLY A 129 13.61 36.37 -52.85
CA GLY A 129 13.55 37.20 -51.65
C GLY A 129 13.02 36.52 -50.39
N SER A 130 12.85 35.20 -50.38
CA SER A 130 12.32 34.48 -49.22
C SER A 130 13.20 34.68 -47.99
N ASN A 131 12.59 34.94 -46.84
CA ASN A 131 13.31 35.03 -45.57
C ASN A 131 13.88 33.67 -45.12
N ASN A 132 13.31 32.56 -45.62
CA ASN A 132 13.82 31.22 -45.32
C ASN A 132 15.04 30.90 -46.19
N ARG A 133 16.22 30.81 -45.56
CA ARG A 133 17.49 30.50 -46.24
C ARG A 133 17.47 29.14 -46.93
N ARG A 134 16.80 28.13 -46.37
CA ARG A 134 16.70 26.78 -46.96
C ARG A 134 15.90 26.82 -48.25
N VAL A 135 14.80 27.59 -48.29
CA VAL A 135 14.03 27.84 -49.51
C VAL A 135 14.91 28.48 -50.57
N ARG A 136 15.70 29.51 -50.25
CA ARG A 136 16.62 30.16 -51.22
C ARG A 136 17.64 29.19 -51.81
N GLN A 137 18.21 28.30 -50.98
CA GLN A 137 19.15 27.27 -51.46
C GLN A 137 18.48 26.26 -52.39
N LEU A 138 17.27 25.80 -52.06
CA LEU A 138 16.51 24.86 -52.89
C LEU A 138 16.01 25.52 -54.18
N VAL A 139 15.67 26.81 -54.16
CA VAL A 139 15.37 27.62 -55.35
C VAL A 139 16.58 27.66 -56.28
N SER A 140 17.76 27.99 -55.76
CA SER A 140 19.00 28.03 -56.54
C SER A 140 19.33 26.67 -57.19
N LYS A 141 19.22 25.59 -56.40
CA LYS A 141 19.38 24.21 -56.87
C LYS A 141 18.41 23.89 -58.01
N THR A 142 17.11 24.05 -57.77
CA THR A 142 16.04 23.70 -58.71
C THR A 142 16.08 24.56 -59.97
N PHE A 143 16.38 25.86 -59.82
CA PHE A 143 16.60 26.78 -60.94
C PHE A 143 17.77 26.31 -61.80
N GLY A 144 18.89 25.93 -61.19
CA GLY A 144 20.03 25.37 -61.92
C GLY A 144 19.70 24.09 -62.69
N ILE A 145 18.78 23.25 -62.19
CA ILE A 145 18.35 22.03 -62.87
C ILE A 145 17.44 22.33 -64.08
N LEU A 146 16.47 23.24 -63.93
CA LEU A 146 15.46 23.53 -64.96
C LEU A 146 15.90 24.57 -66.00
N ALA A 147 16.59 25.64 -65.58
CA ALA A 147 16.93 26.77 -66.45
C ALA A 147 17.74 26.40 -67.71
N PRO A 148 18.72 25.47 -67.67
CA PRO A 148 19.44 25.05 -68.89
C PRO A 148 18.56 24.41 -69.98
N TRP A 149 17.33 24.03 -69.64
CA TRP A 149 16.36 23.43 -70.56
C TRP A 149 15.28 24.42 -71.01
N SER A 150 15.31 25.66 -70.52
CA SER A 150 14.31 26.70 -70.80
C SER A 150 14.69 27.54 -72.01
N ASP A 151 13.74 27.78 -72.91
CA ASP A 151 13.93 28.74 -74.02
C ASP A 151 14.04 30.20 -73.52
N GLN A 152 13.62 30.48 -72.28
CA GLN A 152 13.71 31.79 -71.64
C GLN A 152 14.98 32.00 -70.81
N ALA A 153 15.92 31.05 -70.83
CA ALA A 153 17.12 31.09 -69.98
C ALA A 153 17.92 32.40 -70.11
N THR A 154 18.07 32.95 -71.31
CA THR A 154 18.77 34.23 -71.53
C THR A 154 18.07 35.40 -70.83
N LEU A 155 16.73 35.42 -70.80
CA LEU A 155 15.95 36.45 -70.09
C LEU A 155 16.05 36.27 -68.58
N ASP A 156 15.96 35.04 -68.08
CA ASP A 156 16.10 34.77 -66.65
C ASP A 156 17.51 35.14 -66.15
N VAL A 157 18.55 34.80 -66.91
CA VAL A 157 19.94 35.19 -66.62
C VAL A 157 20.12 36.70 -66.65
N SER A 158 19.53 37.42 -67.60
CA SER A 158 19.65 38.88 -67.64
C SER A 158 18.99 39.54 -66.43
N GLN A 159 17.84 39.04 -65.96
CA GLN A 159 17.20 39.52 -64.73
C GLN A 159 18.06 39.27 -63.48
N LEU A 160 18.74 38.12 -63.40
CA LEU A 160 19.69 37.85 -62.30
C LEU A 160 20.88 38.82 -62.35
N ARG A 161 21.42 39.07 -63.54
CA ARG A 161 22.56 39.99 -63.74
C ARG A 161 22.19 41.43 -63.43
N GLU A 162 20.99 41.88 -63.80
CA GLU A 162 20.52 43.24 -63.50
C GLU A 162 20.59 43.51 -61.98
N LEU A 163 20.04 42.61 -61.16
CA LEU A 163 20.10 42.73 -59.71
C LEU A 163 21.56 42.70 -59.19
N LEU A 164 22.38 41.77 -59.69
CA LEU A 164 23.77 41.63 -59.26
C LEU A 164 24.64 42.83 -59.65
N SER A 165 24.30 43.50 -60.76
CA SER A 165 25.01 44.69 -61.24
C SER A 165 24.64 45.96 -60.46
N SER A 166 23.51 45.96 -59.74
CA SER A 166 23.03 47.15 -59.04
C SER A 166 23.88 47.56 -57.83
N THR A 167 24.60 46.61 -57.21
CA THR A 167 25.52 46.87 -56.09
C THR A 167 26.47 45.70 -55.85
N ASN A 168 27.69 45.98 -55.39
CA ASN A 168 28.62 44.95 -54.91
C ASN A 168 28.46 44.66 -53.40
N ASP A 169 27.73 45.52 -52.68
CA ASP A 169 27.44 45.36 -51.25
C ASP A 169 25.93 45.65 -51.04
N PRO A 170 25.08 44.61 -51.07
CA PRO A 170 23.64 44.79 -51.00
C PRO A 170 23.21 45.28 -49.60
N PRO A 171 22.28 46.24 -49.50
CA PRO A 171 21.68 46.61 -48.22
C PRO A 171 20.91 45.41 -47.65
N ALA A 172 20.69 45.37 -46.33
CA ALA A 172 20.06 44.25 -45.64
C ALA A 172 18.70 43.83 -46.23
N SER A 173 17.92 44.77 -46.78
CA SER A 173 16.63 44.51 -47.44
C SER A 173 16.74 43.76 -48.77
N LEU A 174 17.88 43.84 -49.44
CA LEU A 174 18.14 43.18 -50.72
C LEU A 174 19.12 41.99 -50.61
N SER A 175 19.77 41.81 -49.45
CA SER A 175 20.77 40.75 -49.22
C SER A 175 20.26 39.37 -49.63
N ALA A 176 19.06 38.98 -49.18
CA ALA A 176 18.46 37.70 -49.51
C ALA A 176 18.26 37.48 -51.03
N GLN A 177 17.78 38.51 -51.74
CA GLN A 177 17.58 38.46 -53.19
C GLN A 177 18.90 38.43 -53.96
N TYR A 178 19.90 39.16 -53.47
CA TYR A 178 21.25 39.20 -54.04
C TYR A 178 21.94 37.84 -53.89
N GLU A 179 21.94 37.27 -52.69
CA GLU A 179 22.49 35.93 -52.39
C GLU A 179 21.87 34.85 -53.27
N CYS A 180 20.53 34.82 -53.35
CA CYS A 180 19.82 33.85 -54.18
C CYS A 180 20.15 34.05 -55.66
N SER A 181 20.21 35.30 -56.13
CA SER A 181 20.51 35.58 -57.54
C SER A 181 21.93 35.17 -57.93
N LEU A 182 22.91 35.41 -57.05
CA LEU A 182 24.30 35.00 -57.25
C LEU A 182 24.43 33.47 -57.36
N THR A 183 23.82 32.77 -56.40
CA THR A 183 23.84 31.29 -56.38
C THR A 183 23.02 30.68 -57.52
N CYS A 184 21.87 31.26 -57.91
CA CYS A 184 21.09 30.84 -59.09
C CYS A 184 21.91 30.95 -60.38
N LEU A 185 22.65 32.06 -60.57
CA LEU A 185 23.49 32.25 -61.75
C LEU A 185 24.61 31.22 -61.81
N ALA A 186 25.30 30.97 -60.69
CA ALA A 186 26.33 29.94 -60.62
C ALA A 186 25.77 28.51 -60.80
N SER A 187 24.58 28.25 -60.25
CA SER A 187 23.89 26.96 -60.42
C SER A 187 23.48 26.73 -61.87
N TYR A 188 22.93 27.74 -62.55
CA TYR A 188 22.65 27.68 -63.98
C TYR A 188 23.90 27.35 -64.81
N LEU A 189 24.98 28.12 -64.61
CA LEU A 189 26.21 27.95 -65.39
C LEU A 189 26.85 26.57 -65.17
N SER A 190 26.92 26.09 -63.92
CA SER A 190 27.47 24.77 -63.60
C SER A 190 26.64 23.63 -64.19
N ARG A 191 25.31 23.63 -64.04
CA ARG A 191 24.44 22.57 -64.61
C ARG A 191 24.36 22.64 -66.13
N ALA A 192 24.38 23.83 -66.73
CA ALA A 192 24.44 23.98 -68.18
C ALA A 192 25.71 23.32 -68.76
N THR A 193 26.84 23.41 -68.05
CA THR A 193 28.07 22.68 -68.40
C THR A 193 27.89 21.17 -68.28
N TYR A 194 27.32 20.68 -67.17
CA TYR A 194 27.08 19.24 -66.97
C TYR A 194 26.09 18.63 -67.97
N TYR A 195 25.11 19.41 -68.46
CA TYR A 195 24.14 18.97 -69.46
C TYR A 195 24.61 19.15 -70.91
N ASP A 196 25.80 19.69 -71.15
CA ASP A 196 26.28 20.08 -72.50
C ASP A 196 25.33 21.06 -73.21
N ARG A 197 24.81 22.04 -72.45
CA ARG A 197 23.85 23.07 -72.91
C ARG A 197 24.31 24.50 -72.65
N LEU A 198 25.60 24.69 -72.39
CA LEU A 198 26.16 26.00 -72.16
C LEU A 198 26.13 26.85 -73.47
N PRO A 199 25.51 28.04 -73.49
CA PRO A 199 25.29 28.79 -74.73
C PRO A 199 26.60 29.36 -75.29
N GLY A 200 27.03 28.90 -76.47
CA GLY A 200 28.38 29.14 -76.99
C GLY A 200 28.81 30.60 -77.18
N SER A 201 27.90 31.54 -77.46
CA SER A 201 28.22 32.96 -77.69
C SER A 201 28.22 33.83 -76.42
N GLU A 202 27.35 33.54 -75.46
CA GLU A 202 27.13 34.36 -74.25
C GLU A 202 27.80 33.78 -73.00
N ALA A 203 28.15 32.49 -73.02
CA ALA A 203 28.71 31.80 -71.86
C ALA A 203 30.01 32.41 -71.30
N PRO A 204 31.02 32.83 -72.11
CA PRO A 204 32.24 33.41 -71.56
C PRO A 204 31.97 34.69 -70.76
N ASP A 205 31.05 35.55 -71.22
CA ASP A 205 30.69 36.79 -70.53
C ASP A 205 29.91 36.51 -69.24
N ASN A 206 28.93 35.60 -69.30
CA ASN A 206 28.15 35.20 -68.12
C ASN A 206 29.03 34.55 -67.04
N ILE A 207 29.98 33.69 -67.43
CA ILE A 207 30.96 33.09 -66.51
C ILE A 207 31.84 34.16 -65.88
N ARG A 208 32.42 35.05 -66.70
CA ARG A 208 33.26 36.15 -66.19
C ARG A 208 32.50 37.02 -65.20
N PHE A 209 31.26 37.38 -65.51
CA PHE A 209 30.41 38.18 -64.63
C PHE A 209 30.11 37.45 -63.31
N ALA A 210 29.69 36.18 -63.36
CA ALA A 210 29.41 35.39 -62.17
C ALA A 210 30.64 35.24 -61.26
N VAL A 211 31.82 35.02 -61.84
CA VAL A 211 33.10 34.94 -61.11
C VAL A 211 33.42 36.30 -60.49
N GLN A 212 33.31 37.39 -61.24
CA GLN A 212 33.60 38.74 -60.72
C GLN A 212 32.71 39.10 -59.53
N CYS A 213 31.40 38.87 -59.61
CA CYS A 213 30.46 39.09 -58.49
C CYS A 213 30.75 38.17 -57.31
N SER A 214 31.14 36.92 -57.56
CA SER A 214 31.48 36.00 -56.47
C SER A 214 32.79 36.38 -55.78
N LEU A 215 33.80 36.83 -56.54
CA LEU A 215 35.06 37.30 -55.98
C LEU A 215 34.88 38.61 -55.18
N SER A 216 34.09 39.56 -55.69
CA SER A 216 33.77 40.78 -54.94
C SER A 216 33.03 40.45 -53.64
N GLY A 217 32.04 39.54 -53.69
CA GLY A 217 31.32 39.06 -52.51
C GLY A 217 32.22 38.35 -51.48
N LEU A 218 33.18 37.54 -51.94
CA LEU A 218 34.16 36.86 -51.08
C LEU A 218 35.10 37.85 -50.36
N MET A 219 35.52 38.91 -51.07
CA MET A 219 36.39 39.95 -50.53
C MET A 219 35.65 40.98 -49.67
N GLY A 220 34.32 41.08 -49.81
CA GLY A 220 33.45 41.96 -49.03
C GLY A 220 33.40 41.64 -47.52
N SER A 221 32.58 42.37 -46.77
CA SER A 221 32.41 42.23 -45.32
C SER A 221 31.12 41.52 -44.90
N ASN A 222 30.10 41.48 -45.76
CA ASN A 222 28.81 40.83 -45.48
C ASN A 222 28.95 39.30 -45.48
N VAL A 223 28.67 38.67 -44.33
CA VAL A 223 28.85 37.23 -44.10
C VAL A 223 27.92 36.37 -44.96
N ASP A 224 26.69 36.82 -45.21
CA ASP A 224 25.73 36.04 -46.00
C ASP A 224 26.09 36.07 -47.50
N VAL A 225 26.53 37.22 -48.00
CA VAL A 225 27.06 37.37 -49.36
C VAL A 225 28.37 36.59 -49.52
N GLN A 226 29.28 36.64 -48.54
CA GLN A 226 30.49 35.80 -48.54
C GLN A 226 30.15 34.31 -48.63
N ASN A 227 29.15 33.86 -47.88
CA ASN A 227 28.71 32.46 -47.91
C ASN A 227 28.11 32.08 -49.27
N ALA A 228 27.30 32.95 -49.88
CA ALA A 228 26.74 32.74 -51.21
C ALA A 228 27.82 32.74 -52.31
N ALA A 229 28.83 33.61 -52.18
CA ALA A 229 30.00 33.65 -53.05
C ALA A 229 30.84 32.36 -52.96
N MET A 230 31.09 31.86 -51.75
CA MET A 230 31.81 30.59 -51.54
C MET A 230 31.07 29.39 -52.14
N ASP A 231 29.75 29.32 -51.97
CA ASP A 231 28.90 28.28 -52.57
C ASP A 231 28.91 28.38 -54.11
N SER A 232 28.92 29.61 -54.65
CA SER A 232 28.93 29.88 -56.10
C SER A 232 30.26 29.48 -56.73
N LEU A 233 31.38 29.94 -56.17
CA LEU A 233 32.73 29.58 -56.63
C LEU A 233 32.97 28.07 -56.53
N GLY A 234 32.57 27.45 -55.43
CA GLY A 234 32.72 26.00 -55.25
C GLY A 234 32.01 25.19 -56.34
N GLN A 235 30.80 25.60 -56.73
CA GLN A 235 30.04 24.95 -57.80
C GLN A 235 30.64 25.19 -59.19
N LEU A 236 31.06 26.43 -59.49
CA LEU A 236 31.72 26.77 -60.75
C LEU A 236 33.03 25.99 -60.93
N TRP A 237 33.88 25.97 -59.91
CA TRP A 237 35.15 25.24 -59.94
C TRP A 237 34.95 23.72 -60.02
N THR A 238 33.94 23.17 -59.35
CA THR A 238 33.61 21.74 -59.48
C THR A 238 33.21 21.38 -60.93
N ALA A 239 32.59 22.32 -61.66
CA ALA A 239 32.23 22.19 -63.07
C ALA A 239 33.36 22.58 -64.05
N ASP A 240 34.59 22.80 -63.56
CA ASP A 240 35.76 23.21 -64.34
C ASP A 240 35.58 24.55 -65.11
N ILE A 241 34.84 25.50 -64.52
CA ILE A 241 34.63 26.83 -65.10
C ILE A 241 34.95 27.95 -64.11
N GLY A 242 35.38 29.11 -64.62
CA GLY A 242 35.58 30.30 -63.80
C GLY A 242 36.74 30.21 -62.79
N TRP A 243 37.77 29.44 -63.11
CA TRP A 243 38.98 29.34 -62.28
C TRP A 243 39.78 30.66 -62.32
N PRO A 244 40.37 31.13 -61.20
CA PRO A 244 41.11 32.41 -61.15
C PRO A 244 42.30 32.46 -62.12
N SER A 245 42.65 33.66 -62.57
CA SER A 245 43.80 33.85 -63.45
C SER A 245 45.12 33.51 -62.74
N GLN A 246 46.12 33.03 -63.51
CA GLN A 246 47.42 32.63 -62.94
C GLN A 246 48.12 33.82 -62.25
N GLY A 247 48.60 33.63 -61.01
CA GLY A 247 49.36 34.63 -60.25
C GLY A 247 48.60 35.23 -59.05
N GLY A 248 48.49 36.56 -59.00
CA GLY A 248 48.04 37.32 -57.82
C GLY A 248 46.61 37.03 -57.36
N ASP A 249 45.69 36.74 -58.27
CA ASP A 249 44.28 36.44 -57.93
C ASP A 249 44.15 35.13 -57.15
N PHE A 250 44.83 34.07 -57.58
CA PHE A 250 44.82 32.77 -56.90
C PHE A 250 45.33 32.87 -55.46
N ASN A 251 46.48 33.52 -55.26
CA ASN A 251 47.05 33.69 -53.92
C ASN A 251 46.15 34.54 -53.02
N THR A 252 45.56 35.61 -53.55
CA THR A 252 44.62 36.46 -52.80
C THR A 252 43.38 35.68 -52.35
N ILE A 253 42.82 34.84 -53.23
CA ILE A 253 41.68 33.98 -52.92
C ILE A 253 42.07 32.92 -51.89
N LEU A 254 43.22 32.27 -52.07
CA LEU A 254 43.73 31.24 -51.17
C LEU A 254 43.94 31.80 -49.76
N ASP A 255 44.57 32.97 -49.63
CA ASP A 255 44.81 33.63 -48.35
C ASP A 255 43.50 34.08 -47.70
N ARG A 256 42.56 34.63 -48.49
CA ARG A 256 41.23 35.02 -47.99
C ARG A 256 40.47 33.81 -47.44
N LEU A 257 40.37 32.73 -48.21
CA LEU A 257 39.70 31.51 -47.77
C LEU A 257 40.39 30.87 -46.57
N THR A 258 41.73 30.88 -46.54
CA THR A 258 42.50 30.39 -45.38
C THR A 258 42.21 31.22 -44.13
N SER A 259 42.13 32.55 -44.24
CA SER A 259 41.83 33.44 -43.11
C SER A 259 40.44 33.16 -42.51
N LEU A 260 39.46 32.83 -43.35
CA LEU A 260 38.11 32.45 -42.91
C LEU A 260 38.09 31.03 -42.34
N ALA A 261 38.85 30.11 -42.92
CA ALA A 261 38.99 28.74 -42.44
C ALA A 261 39.63 28.69 -41.04
N MET A 262 40.66 29.53 -40.78
CA MET A 262 41.28 29.67 -39.46
C MET A 262 40.30 30.16 -38.37
N LYS A 263 39.23 30.88 -38.77
CA LYS A 263 38.12 31.28 -37.87
C LYS A 263 37.08 30.17 -37.68
N GLY A 264 37.29 28.98 -38.25
CA GLY A 264 36.37 27.85 -38.18
C GLY A 264 35.17 27.95 -39.13
N ASN A 265 35.29 28.68 -40.25
CA ASN A 265 34.27 28.74 -41.28
C ASN A 265 34.32 27.48 -42.17
N GLU A 266 33.35 26.58 -41.99
CA GLU A 266 33.24 25.30 -42.70
C GLU A 266 33.03 25.47 -44.21
N LYS A 267 32.29 26.49 -44.65
CA LYS A 267 32.08 26.77 -46.08
C LYS A 267 33.38 27.16 -46.77
N SER A 268 34.19 27.97 -46.11
CA SER A 268 35.51 28.35 -46.64
C SER A 268 36.41 27.14 -46.83
N ILE A 269 36.37 26.20 -45.87
CA ILE A 269 37.14 24.95 -45.93
C ILE A 269 36.65 24.06 -47.08
N HIS A 270 35.33 23.92 -47.23
CA HIS A 270 34.75 23.20 -48.36
C HIS A 270 35.20 23.83 -49.70
N THR A 271 35.09 25.14 -49.84
CA THR A 271 35.50 25.89 -51.03
C THR A 271 37.01 25.80 -51.31
N LEU A 272 37.87 25.75 -50.28
CA LEU A 272 39.31 25.46 -50.43
C LEU A 272 39.53 24.10 -51.11
N GLY A 273 38.81 23.06 -50.70
CA GLY A 273 38.89 21.74 -51.34
C GLY A 273 38.48 21.77 -52.82
N ARG A 274 37.46 22.57 -53.16
CA ARG A 274 36.98 22.71 -54.55
C ARG A 274 37.95 23.48 -55.46
N LEU A 275 38.77 24.36 -54.91
CA LEU A 275 39.78 25.13 -55.65
C LEU A 275 40.84 24.21 -56.32
N ALA A 276 41.01 22.99 -55.81
CA ALA A 276 41.97 21.99 -56.31
C ALA A 276 41.39 21.05 -57.41
N ILE A 277 40.12 21.20 -57.80
CA ILE A 277 39.43 20.32 -58.77
C ILE A 277 39.73 20.66 -60.25
N PRO A 278 39.63 21.93 -60.72
CA PRO A 278 39.71 22.30 -62.15
C PRO A 278 40.94 21.79 -62.92
N ARG A 279 40.86 21.64 -64.25
CA ARG A 279 41.97 21.23 -65.13
C ARG A 279 43.07 22.28 -65.24
N ALA A 280 42.71 23.57 -65.23
CA ALA A 280 43.65 24.70 -65.32
C ALA A 280 44.74 24.67 -64.22
N TYR A 281 44.48 23.90 -63.17
CA TYR A 281 45.40 23.45 -62.14
C TYR A 281 46.66 22.74 -62.65
N ASP A 282 46.55 21.86 -63.66
CA ASP A 282 47.64 20.98 -64.12
C ASP A 282 48.67 21.75 -64.99
N SER A 283 48.41 23.03 -65.29
CA SER A 283 49.24 23.91 -66.14
C SER A 283 50.34 24.68 -65.39
N PHE A 284 50.56 24.42 -64.10
CA PHE A 284 51.59 25.08 -63.28
C PHE A 284 52.98 24.46 -63.50
N SER A 285 53.93 25.27 -63.99
CA SER A 285 55.30 24.83 -64.34
C SER A 285 56.34 25.04 -63.23
N SER A 286 55.96 25.55 -62.05
CA SER A 286 56.82 25.69 -60.87
C SER A 286 56.69 24.47 -59.95
N GLY A 287 57.79 24.04 -59.31
CA GLY A 287 57.82 22.87 -58.43
C GLY A 287 56.85 22.85 -57.23
N GLU A 288 56.17 23.97 -56.95
CA GLU A 288 55.05 24.05 -56.02
C GLU A 288 53.72 23.98 -56.77
N THR A 289 53.00 22.86 -56.61
CA THR A 289 51.69 22.67 -57.24
C THR A 289 50.58 23.38 -56.44
N PRO A 290 49.59 24.03 -57.07
CA PRO A 290 48.49 24.69 -56.37
C PRO A 290 47.71 23.82 -55.35
N ALA A 291 47.62 22.49 -55.51
CA ALA A 291 46.95 21.62 -54.52
C ALA A 291 47.90 21.26 -53.40
N GLY A 292 49.20 21.25 -53.65
CA GLY A 292 50.20 21.26 -52.58
C GLY A 292 49.94 22.45 -51.65
N ASN A 293 49.74 23.64 -52.21
CA ASN A 293 49.46 24.85 -51.44
C ASN A 293 48.10 24.77 -50.71
N VAL A 294 47.04 24.31 -51.38
CA VAL A 294 45.73 24.10 -50.73
C VAL A 294 45.82 23.05 -49.61
N LEU A 295 46.46 21.91 -49.85
CA LEU A 295 46.64 20.85 -48.87
C LEU A 295 47.50 21.33 -47.68
N GLU A 296 48.55 22.11 -47.93
CA GLU A 296 49.35 22.72 -46.88
C GLU A 296 48.49 23.63 -45.98
N LYS A 297 47.66 24.50 -46.57
CA LYS A 297 46.73 25.34 -45.80
C LYS A 297 45.72 24.50 -45.03
N LEU A 298 45.16 23.44 -45.62
CA LEU A 298 44.22 22.52 -44.96
C LEU A 298 44.86 21.77 -43.79
N PHE A 299 46.06 21.23 -43.97
CA PHE A 299 46.81 20.56 -42.88
C PHE A 299 47.20 21.53 -41.76
N GLY A 300 47.42 22.81 -42.09
CA GLY A 300 47.66 23.89 -41.12
C GLY A 300 46.50 24.14 -40.14
N LEU A 301 45.30 23.62 -40.43
CA LEU A 301 44.10 23.77 -39.58
C LEU A 301 44.03 22.74 -38.43
N SER A 302 45.07 21.92 -38.23
CA SER A 302 45.11 20.89 -37.18
C SER A 302 44.92 21.42 -35.75
N ASP A 303 45.17 22.71 -35.49
CA ASP A 303 45.06 23.32 -34.16
C ASP A 303 43.65 23.84 -33.80
N ILE A 304 42.70 23.79 -34.73
CA ILE A 304 41.33 24.23 -34.46
C ILE A 304 40.64 23.21 -33.55
N LYS A 305 40.20 23.64 -32.35
CA LYS A 305 39.60 22.73 -31.36
C LYS A 305 38.22 22.18 -31.75
N ARG A 306 37.49 22.84 -32.65
CA ARG A 306 36.13 22.45 -33.04
C ARG A 306 36.17 21.20 -33.94
N THR A 307 35.56 20.12 -33.47
CA THR A 307 35.55 18.83 -34.19
C THR A 307 34.86 18.91 -35.55
N GLU A 308 33.78 19.70 -35.65
CA GLU A 308 33.00 19.86 -36.90
C GLU A 308 33.87 20.42 -38.03
N VAL A 309 34.83 21.28 -37.66
CA VAL A 309 35.81 21.84 -38.60
C VAL A 309 36.72 20.75 -39.15
N HIS A 310 37.17 19.78 -38.34
CA HIS A 310 38.02 18.70 -38.83
C HIS A 310 37.30 17.78 -39.81
N PHE A 311 35.99 17.54 -39.64
CA PHE A 311 35.21 16.79 -40.64
C PHE A 311 35.13 17.54 -41.97
N ALA A 312 34.88 18.85 -41.93
CA ALA A 312 34.90 19.69 -43.14
C ALA A 312 36.29 19.71 -43.80
N VAL A 313 37.37 19.75 -43.03
CA VAL A 313 38.75 19.67 -43.55
C VAL A 313 39.01 18.30 -44.18
N GLY A 314 38.58 17.20 -43.55
CA GLY A 314 38.70 15.86 -44.11
C GLY A 314 37.94 15.70 -45.43
N GLU A 315 36.72 16.25 -45.52
CA GLU A 315 35.94 16.29 -46.76
C GLU A 315 36.64 17.11 -47.86
N ALA A 316 37.23 18.26 -47.49
CA ALA A 316 37.97 19.12 -48.41
C ALA A 316 39.28 18.49 -48.90
N ILE A 317 40.00 17.77 -48.03
CA ILE A 317 41.20 17.00 -48.42
C ILE A 317 40.81 15.90 -49.40
N ALA A 318 39.73 15.15 -49.13
CA ALA A 318 39.21 14.12 -50.03
C ALA A 318 38.88 14.70 -51.42
N ALA A 319 38.21 15.87 -51.47
CA ALA A 319 37.94 16.59 -52.71
C ALA A 319 39.23 17.05 -53.42
N ALA A 320 40.24 17.51 -52.69
CA ALA A 320 41.49 17.99 -53.28
C ALA A 320 42.37 16.89 -53.89
N ILE A 321 42.43 15.70 -53.26
CA ILE A 321 43.30 14.59 -53.72
C ILE A 321 42.61 13.69 -54.75
N SER A 322 41.30 13.49 -54.62
CA SER A 322 40.52 12.57 -55.46
C SER A 322 39.70 13.29 -56.52
N ARG A 323 39.55 14.63 -56.44
CA ARG A 323 38.77 15.45 -57.37
C ARG A 323 37.37 14.86 -57.60
N TRP A 324 36.97 14.61 -58.84
CA TRP A 324 35.66 14.05 -59.15
C TRP A 324 35.48 12.61 -58.69
N ASP A 325 36.56 11.88 -58.42
CA ASP A 325 36.49 10.51 -57.93
C ASP A 325 36.22 10.41 -56.43
N SER A 326 36.15 11.53 -55.71
CA SER A 326 35.66 11.57 -54.34
C SER A 326 34.14 11.42 -54.31
N ASP A 327 33.63 10.54 -53.45
CA ASP A 327 32.19 10.40 -53.21
C ASP A 327 31.61 11.70 -52.64
N SER A 328 32.36 12.46 -51.84
CA SER A 328 31.91 13.78 -51.34
C SER A 328 31.66 14.80 -52.47
N VAL A 329 32.41 14.70 -53.56
CA VAL A 329 32.21 15.56 -54.74
C VAL A 329 31.02 15.06 -55.55
N ARG A 330 30.92 13.76 -55.81
CA ARG A 330 29.79 13.16 -56.54
C ARG A 330 28.46 13.36 -55.82
N LEU A 331 28.45 13.24 -54.49
CA LEU A 331 27.25 13.46 -53.66
C LEU A 331 26.85 14.95 -53.59
N SER A 332 27.79 15.88 -53.77
CA SER A 332 27.50 17.32 -53.84
C SER A 332 26.84 17.74 -55.17
N VAL A 333 26.96 16.90 -56.21
CA VAL A 333 26.37 17.15 -57.52
C VAL A 333 24.98 16.52 -57.54
N ASP A 334 23.98 17.35 -57.81
CA ASP A 334 22.57 17.00 -57.75
C ASP A 334 22.07 16.32 -59.02
N ILE A 335 22.70 16.55 -60.16
CA ILE A 335 22.29 16.00 -61.46
C ILE A 335 23.26 14.94 -61.99
N GLN A 336 22.80 14.16 -62.97
CA GLN A 336 23.68 13.27 -63.74
C GLN A 336 24.27 14.06 -64.94
N PRO A 337 25.60 14.21 -65.05
CA PRO A 337 26.22 14.79 -66.25
C PRO A 337 25.89 13.99 -67.51
N ALA A 338 25.78 14.67 -68.65
CA ALA A 338 25.43 14.10 -69.94
C ALA A 338 26.22 14.74 -71.09
N GLY A 339 26.34 14.03 -72.22
CA GLY A 339 27.06 14.53 -73.40
C GLY A 339 28.51 14.90 -73.09
N LYS A 340 29.00 16.03 -73.64
CA LYS A 340 30.37 16.50 -73.35
C LYS A 340 30.59 16.88 -71.88
N GLY A 341 29.52 17.13 -71.12
CA GLY A 341 29.61 17.36 -69.68
C GLY A 341 30.11 16.12 -68.92
N GLU A 342 29.73 14.93 -69.37
CA GLU A 342 30.23 13.66 -68.81
C GLU A 342 31.73 13.46 -69.11
N ASP A 343 32.16 13.77 -70.32
CA ASP A 343 33.58 13.69 -70.72
C ASP A 343 34.44 14.73 -70.00
N ALA A 344 33.91 15.94 -69.81
CA ALA A 344 34.54 17.00 -69.03
C ALA A 344 34.78 16.56 -67.59
N VAL A 345 33.76 15.99 -66.96
CA VAL A 345 33.82 15.46 -65.60
C VAL A 345 34.81 14.29 -65.46
N LYS A 346 34.76 13.30 -66.37
CA LYS A 346 35.67 12.12 -66.33
C LYS A 346 37.14 12.48 -66.38
N SER A 347 37.47 13.60 -67.02
CA SER A 347 38.84 14.09 -67.08
C SER A 347 39.36 14.68 -65.76
N LEU A 348 38.46 15.10 -64.86
CA LEU A 348 38.77 15.65 -63.54
C LEU A 348 39.02 14.50 -62.53
N HIS A 349 39.76 13.50 -62.97
CA HIS A 349 40.04 12.28 -62.23
C HIS A 349 41.09 12.50 -61.14
N LYS A 350 41.14 11.56 -60.21
CA LYS A 350 42.09 11.49 -59.10
C LYS A 350 43.56 11.61 -59.54
N LYS A 351 44.42 12.02 -58.60
CA LYS A 351 45.88 12.01 -58.77
C LYS A 351 46.51 10.96 -57.82
N PRO A 352 46.88 9.76 -58.31
CA PRO A 352 47.33 8.65 -57.46
C PRO A 352 48.52 8.99 -56.53
N GLY A 353 49.47 9.80 -57.02
CA GLY A 353 50.63 10.23 -56.24
C GLY A 353 50.28 11.15 -55.06
N GLN A 354 49.28 12.03 -55.21
CA GLN A 354 48.81 12.91 -54.14
C GLN A 354 47.98 12.15 -53.10
N ILE A 355 47.20 11.15 -53.53
CA ILE A 355 46.48 10.25 -52.61
C ILE A 355 47.49 9.50 -51.73
N SER A 356 48.49 8.87 -52.37
CA SER A 356 49.49 8.06 -51.66
C SER A 356 50.30 8.92 -50.67
N SER A 357 50.77 10.10 -51.08
CA SER A 357 51.53 11.00 -50.21
C SER A 357 50.70 11.54 -49.04
N THR A 358 49.41 11.81 -49.26
CA THR A 358 48.48 12.24 -48.21
C THR A 358 48.22 11.14 -47.20
N LEU A 359 48.00 9.90 -47.65
CA LEU A 359 47.85 8.75 -46.76
C LEU A 359 49.11 8.51 -45.93
N ASP A 360 50.29 8.54 -46.56
CA ASP A 360 51.56 8.39 -45.85
C ASP A 360 51.75 9.46 -44.79
N LYS A 361 51.40 10.71 -45.11
CA LYS A 361 51.42 11.82 -44.16
C LYS A 361 50.47 11.57 -42.99
N LEU A 362 49.21 11.21 -43.23
CA LEU A 362 48.21 11.02 -42.17
C LEU A 362 48.50 9.80 -41.29
N VAL A 363 48.93 8.69 -41.88
CA VAL A 363 49.37 7.49 -41.14
C VAL A 363 50.60 7.81 -40.30
N LYS A 364 51.52 8.66 -40.79
CA LYS A 364 52.66 9.15 -40.01
C LYS A 364 52.23 10.11 -38.89
N ASP A 365 51.31 11.03 -39.16
CA ASP A 365 50.86 12.04 -38.19
C ASP A 365 50.01 11.44 -37.06
N CYS A 366 49.31 10.32 -37.31
CA CYS A 366 48.70 9.51 -36.26
C CYS A 366 49.73 8.94 -35.25
N LYS A 367 51.02 8.99 -35.60
CA LYS A 367 52.15 8.58 -34.74
C LYS A 367 52.87 9.76 -34.08
N ALA A 368 52.45 11.00 -34.34
CA ALA A 368 53.05 12.21 -33.77
C ALA A 368 52.81 12.31 -32.25
N THR A 369 53.42 13.31 -31.62
CA THR A 369 53.27 13.60 -30.18
C THR A 369 52.30 14.75 -29.87
N LYS A 370 52.02 15.61 -30.86
CA LYS A 370 51.14 16.78 -30.72
C LYS A 370 49.65 16.34 -30.69
N PRO A 371 48.91 16.51 -29.57
CA PRO A 371 47.55 15.97 -29.44
C PRO A 371 46.55 16.48 -30.47
N SER A 372 46.60 17.78 -30.82
CA SER A 372 45.72 18.37 -31.84
C SER A 372 45.95 17.75 -33.23
N LEU A 373 47.22 17.50 -33.58
CA LEU A 373 47.59 16.86 -34.84
C LEU A 373 47.16 15.39 -34.90
N ILE A 374 47.32 14.63 -33.82
CA ILE A 374 46.86 13.23 -33.73
C ILE A 374 45.34 13.17 -33.93
N LYS A 375 44.60 14.01 -33.20
CA LYS A 375 43.13 14.10 -33.30
C LYS A 375 42.68 14.47 -34.70
N ALA A 376 43.24 15.54 -35.27
CA ALA A 376 42.90 15.99 -36.61
C ALA A 376 43.21 14.91 -37.66
N SER A 377 44.39 14.28 -37.59
CA SER A 377 44.81 13.27 -38.55
C SER A 377 43.96 12.00 -38.51
N GLY A 378 43.51 11.58 -37.32
CA GLY A 378 42.57 10.46 -37.18
C GLY A 378 41.22 10.73 -37.84
N ILE A 379 40.66 11.94 -37.63
CA ILE A 379 39.39 12.35 -38.25
C ILE A 379 39.54 12.52 -39.77
N TRP A 380 40.64 13.12 -40.24
CA TRP A 380 40.89 13.31 -41.67
C TRP A 380 41.09 11.97 -42.39
N LEU A 381 41.80 11.03 -41.77
CA LEU A 381 41.96 9.67 -42.29
C LEU A 381 40.61 8.95 -42.38
N PHE A 382 39.76 9.10 -41.36
CA PHE A 382 38.39 8.57 -41.38
C PHE A 382 37.58 9.13 -42.56
N CYS A 383 37.57 10.45 -42.76
CA CYS A 383 36.86 11.09 -43.89
C CYS A 383 37.38 10.63 -45.25
N ILE A 384 38.71 10.48 -45.40
CA ILE A 384 39.31 10.02 -46.66
C ILE A 384 38.88 8.59 -46.98
N ILE A 385 38.85 7.69 -45.99
CA ILE A 385 38.35 6.32 -46.21
C ILE A 385 36.86 6.34 -46.55
N GLN A 386 36.07 7.14 -45.83
CA GLN A 386 34.64 7.27 -46.07
C GLN A 386 34.33 7.68 -47.51
N TYR A 387 35.03 8.70 -48.03
CA TYR A 387 34.72 9.30 -49.33
C TYR A 387 35.55 8.77 -50.50
N CYS A 388 36.64 8.04 -50.25
CA CYS A 388 37.56 7.59 -51.30
C CYS A 388 37.83 6.08 -51.25
N SER A 389 37.11 5.30 -50.45
CA SER A 389 37.33 3.84 -50.34
C SER A 389 37.16 3.08 -51.65
N GLY A 390 36.38 3.57 -52.62
CA GLY A 390 36.28 2.97 -53.95
C GLY A 390 37.56 3.02 -54.79
N LEU A 391 38.60 3.75 -54.34
CA LEU A 391 39.84 3.95 -55.10
C LEU A 391 40.88 2.85 -54.76
N PRO A 392 41.51 2.21 -55.77
CA PRO A 392 42.57 1.20 -55.59
C PRO A 392 43.72 1.65 -54.69
N GLU A 393 44.09 2.93 -54.75
CA GLU A 393 45.15 3.54 -53.94
C GLU A 393 44.80 3.55 -52.44
N ILE A 394 43.51 3.62 -52.10
CA ILE A 394 43.01 3.57 -50.72
C ILE A 394 42.84 2.10 -50.29
N GLN A 395 42.23 1.28 -51.14
CA GLN A 395 42.02 -0.17 -50.90
C GLN A 395 43.32 -0.89 -50.54
N SER A 396 44.38 -0.67 -51.32
CA SER A 396 45.70 -1.26 -51.08
C SER A 396 46.36 -0.85 -49.75
N ARG A 397 45.88 0.23 -49.13
CA ARG A 397 46.43 0.80 -47.88
C ARG A 397 45.49 0.66 -46.68
N LEU A 398 44.32 0.03 -46.83
CA LEU A 398 43.36 -0.15 -45.74
C LEU A 398 43.95 -0.87 -44.52
N ARG A 399 44.84 -1.85 -44.74
CA ARG A 399 45.54 -2.54 -43.65
C ARG A 399 46.45 -1.59 -42.86
N ASP A 400 47.14 -0.66 -43.53
CA ASP A 400 47.95 0.37 -42.86
C ASP A 400 47.06 1.35 -42.08
N CYS A 401 45.89 1.68 -42.62
CA CYS A 401 44.88 2.48 -41.92
C CYS A 401 44.34 1.78 -40.67
N GLN A 402 44.08 0.47 -40.73
CA GLN A 402 43.73 -0.33 -39.54
C GLN A 402 44.83 -0.23 -38.48
N VAL A 403 46.10 -0.36 -38.85
CA VAL A 403 47.21 -0.18 -37.90
C VAL A 403 47.24 1.22 -37.30
N ALA A 404 46.97 2.25 -38.10
CA ALA A 404 46.87 3.62 -37.61
C ALA A 404 45.73 3.79 -36.58
N PHE A 405 44.52 3.29 -36.88
CA PHE A 405 43.39 3.36 -35.95
C PHE A 405 43.60 2.49 -34.71
N MET A 406 44.14 1.28 -34.83
CA MET A 406 44.48 0.45 -33.68
C MET A 406 45.40 1.18 -32.69
N ARG A 407 46.37 1.95 -33.19
CA ARG A 407 47.23 2.78 -32.34
C ARG A 407 46.48 3.94 -31.70
N LEU A 408 45.51 4.53 -32.40
CA LEU A 408 44.68 5.62 -31.85
C LEU A 408 43.73 5.13 -30.74
N LEU A 409 43.43 3.83 -30.66
CA LEU A 409 42.66 3.25 -29.54
C LEU A 409 43.35 3.46 -28.17
N THR A 410 44.68 3.60 -28.14
CA THR A 410 45.43 3.85 -26.90
C THR A 410 45.60 5.35 -26.58
N ALA A 411 44.98 6.24 -27.35
CA ALA A 411 45.03 7.67 -27.07
C ALA A 411 44.28 8.00 -25.78
N ARG A 412 44.65 9.05 -25.04
CA ARG A 412 43.93 9.48 -23.83
C ARG A 412 42.65 10.25 -24.10
N ASP A 413 42.45 10.70 -25.33
CA ASP A 413 41.32 11.54 -25.71
C ASP A 413 40.16 10.68 -26.21
N GLU A 414 39.01 10.75 -25.54
CA GLU A 414 37.82 9.93 -25.84
C GLU A 414 37.37 10.04 -27.29
N LEU A 415 37.39 11.24 -27.88
CA LEU A 415 36.99 11.44 -29.27
C LEU A 415 37.98 10.77 -30.25
N VAL A 416 39.28 10.72 -29.90
CA VAL A 416 40.29 10.01 -30.70
C VAL A 416 40.08 8.50 -30.62
N GLN A 417 39.80 7.97 -29.44
CA GLN A 417 39.46 6.54 -29.26
C GLN A 417 38.15 6.18 -29.99
N GLU A 418 37.14 7.04 -29.93
CA GLU A 418 35.88 6.85 -30.64
C GLU A 418 36.10 6.85 -32.17
N THR A 419 36.82 7.85 -32.68
CA THR A 419 37.20 7.94 -34.11
C THR A 419 37.98 6.71 -34.54
N ALA A 420 38.82 6.16 -33.67
CA ALA A 420 39.57 4.94 -33.92
C ALA A 420 38.66 3.70 -33.99
N SER A 421 37.74 3.53 -33.03
CA SER A 421 36.79 2.41 -33.01
C SER A 421 35.89 2.40 -34.25
N ARG A 422 35.34 3.56 -34.63
CA ARG A 422 34.54 3.75 -35.84
C ARG A 422 35.38 3.61 -37.10
N GLY A 423 36.63 4.07 -37.08
CA GLY A 423 37.58 3.91 -38.19
C GLY A 423 37.91 2.45 -38.46
N LEU A 424 38.05 1.61 -37.43
CA LEU A 424 38.24 0.17 -37.59
C LEU A 424 37.01 -0.51 -38.20
N ALA A 425 35.80 -0.16 -37.74
CA ALA A 425 34.56 -0.65 -38.34
C ALA A 425 34.43 -0.22 -39.81
N LEU A 426 34.75 1.04 -40.12
CA LEU A 426 34.73 1.56 -41.48
C LEU A 426 35.74 0.86 -42.41
N VAL A 427 36.96 0.60 -41.92
CA VAL A 427 37.97 -0.16 -42.68
C VAL A 427 37.51 -1.59 -42.95
N TYR A 428 36.87 -2.23 -41.98
CA TYR A 428 36.29 -3.57 -42.16
C TYR A 428 35.12 -3.57 -43.16
N GLU A 429 34.22 -2.58 -43.08
CA GLU A 429 33.08 -2.44 -44.00
C GLU A 429 33.52 -2.22 -45.44
N LYS A 430 34.53 -1.35 -45.65
CA LYS A 430 35.01 -0.98 -46.98
C LYS A 430 36.05 -1.95 -47.56
N GLY A 431 36.52 -2.92 -46.78
CA GLY A 431 37.45 -3.96 -47.25
C GLY A 431 36.73 -5.04 -48.08
N ASP A 432 37.46 -5.67 -48.99
CA ASP A 432 36.95 -6.85 -49.70
C ASP A 432 36.89 -8.10 -48.78
N GLU A 433 36.17 -9.15 -49.20
CA GLU A 433 35.99 -10.37 -48.40
C GLU A 433 37.30 -11.06 -48.00
N SER A 434 38.33 -10.98 -48.85
CA SER A 434 39.64 -11.54 -48.55
C SER A 434 40.35 -10.76 -47.43
N LEU A 435 40.25 -9.44 -47.49
CA LEU A 435 40.83 -8.52 -46.53
C LEU A 435 40.09 -8.58 -45.19
N LYS A 436 38.75 -8.68 -45.17
CA LYS A 436 37.96 -8.79 -43.93
C LYS A 436 38.42 -9.92 -43.02
N GLY A 437 38.66 -11.11 -43.57
CA GLY A 437 39.18 -12.25 -42.81
C GLY A 437 40.57 -11.98 -42.21
N ASP A 438 41.46 -11.38 -42.99
CA ASP A 438 42.80 -11.00 -42.54
C ASP A 438 42.77 -9.88 -41.49
N LEU A 439 41.86 -8.91 -41.62
CA LEU A 439 41.68 -7.81 -40.67
C LEU A 439 41.18 -8.33 -39.31
N VAL A 440 40.21 -9.25 -39.29
CA VAL A 440 39.75 -9.95 -38.06
C VAL A 440 40.90 -10.68 -37.40
N LYS A 441 41.68 -11.44 -38.19
CA LYS A 441 42.82 -12.19 -37.69
C LYS A 441 43.92 -11.29 -37.12
N ASP A 442 44.21 -10.17 -37.79
CA ASP A 442 45.20 -9.18 -37.34
C ASP A 442 44.74 -8.47 -36.06
N LEU A 443 43.45 -8.12 -35.97
CA LEU A 443 42.87 -7.48 -34.79
C LEU A 443 42.92 -8.43 -33.59
N VAL A 444 42.41 -9.66 -33.74
CA VAL A 444 42.48 -10.70 -32.69
C VAL A 444 43.93 -10.99 -32.32
N GLY A 445 44.83 -11.10 -33.29
CA GLY A 445 46.26 -11.33 -33.08
C GLY A 445 46.96 -10.22 -32.28
N SER A 446 46.53 -8.97 -32.45
CA SER A 446 47.08 -7.80 -31.76
C SER A 446 46.66 -7.71 -30.29
N PHE A 447 45.51 -8.29 -29.92
CA PHE A 447 45.03 -8.39 -28.55
C PHE A 447 45.41 -9.70 -27.83
N THR A 448 45.60 -10.79 -28.57
CA THR A 448 45.98 -12.12 -28.03
C THR A 448 47.49 -12.32 -27.89
N GLY A 449 48.31 -11.39 -28.38
CA GLY A 449 49.76 -11.36 -28.13
C GLY A 449 50.62 -12.19 -29.09
N THR A 450 50.10 -12.58 -30.26
CA THR A 450 50.82 -13.44 -31.22
C THR A 450 51.77 -12.66 -32.15
N LYS A 451 51.62 -11.32 -32.23
CA LYS A 451 52.54 -10.33 -32.85
C LYS A 451 52.52 -9.02 -32.04
N THR A 452 53.31 -7.99 -32.44
CA THR A 452 53.48 -6.66 -31.79
C THR A 452 52.31 -6.26 -30.88
N GLN A 453 52.51 -6.40 -29.57
CA GLN A 453 51.50 -6.09 -28.55
C GLN A 453 51.14 -4.60 -28.55
N LEU A 454 49.85 -4.30 -28.66
CA LEU A 454 49.32 -3.03 -28.15
C LEU A 454 49.45 -3.06 -26.63
N LYS A 455 50.32 -2.21 -26.06
CA LYS A 455 50.31 -1.90 -24.62
C LYS A 455 49.12 -0.99 -24.34
N VAL A 456 47.93 -1.58 -24.33
CA VAL A 456 46.73 -0.98 -23.78
C VAL A 456 46.86 -1.12 -22.27
N ASP A 457 46.78 -0.02 -21.52
CA ASP A 457 46.78 -0.08 -20.06
C ASP A 457 45.57 -0.92 -19.63
N GLU A 458 45.74 -1.85 -18.68
CA GLU A 458 44.64 -2.73 -18.21
C GLU A 458 43.45 -1.93 -17.63
N GLU A 459 43.65 -0.62 -17.41
CA GLU A 459 42.67 0.35 -16.94
C GLU A 459 42.15 1.33 -18.03
N THR A 460 42.33 1.04 -19.33
CA THR A 460 41.71 1.88 -20.37
C THR A 460 40.21 1.59 -20.43
N GLU A 461 39.45 2.25 -19.56
CA GLU A 461 38.00 2.13 -19.40
C GLU A 461 37.28 2.57 -20.69
N LEU A 462 36.86 1.60 -21.51
CA LEU A 462 35.90 1.78 -22.61
C LEU A 462 34.47 2.01 -22.07
N PHE A 463 34.30 1.61 -20.82
CA PHE A 463 33.09 1.56 -20.04
C PHE A 463 33.47 1.88 -18.60
N ASP A 464 32.69 2.73 -17.92
CA ASP A 464 32.80 2.87 -16.47
C ASP A 464 32.74 1.48 -15.81
N ALA A 465 33.59 1.23 -14.81
CA ALA A 465 33.64 -0.03 -14.07
C ALA A 465 32.22 -0.58 -13.75
N GLY A 466 31.83 -1.64 -14.44
CA GLY A 466 30.54 -2.31 -14.28
C GLY A 466 29.61 -2.31 -15.50
N ALA A 467 29.90 -1.61 -16.62
CA ALA A 467 28.93 -1.42 -17.70
C ALA A 467 28.60 -2.65 -18.57
N LEU A 468 29.29 -3.78 -18.42
CA LEU A 468 28.94 -5.05 -19.10
C LEU A 468 29.51 -6.21 -18.25
N PRO A 469 28.75 -7.16 -17.67
CA PRO A 469 29.30 -8.25 -16.85
C PRO A 469 29.38 -9.56 -17.65
N THR A 470 30.57 -10.10 -17.86
CA THR A 470 30.79 -11.52 -18.19
C THR A 470 30.79 -12.28 -16.86
N GLY A 471 30.05 -13.38 -16.77
CA GLY A 471 29.62 -14.04 -15.52
C GLY A 471 30.71 -14.63 -14.58
N GLU A 472 31.94 -14.13 -14.65
CA GLU A 472 33.08 -14.49 -13.79
C GLU A 472 33.51 -13.36 -12.83
N GLY A 473 32.68 -12.32 -12.62
CA GLY A 473 32.98 -11.25 -11.68
C GLY A 473 34.00 -10.19 -12.16
N LYS A 474 34.31 -10.17 -13.46
CA LYS A 474 35.02 -9.05 -14.11
C LYS A 474 34.05 -8.31 -15.02
N SER A 475 33.94 -7.00 -14.83
CA SER A 475 33.23 -6.16 -15.80
C SER A 475 34.05 -6.10 -17.09
N VAL A 476 33.39 -6.28 -18.23
CA VAL A 476 33.87 -5.90 -19.56
C VAL A 476 34.09 -4.39 -19.53
N THR A 477 35.32 -3.98 -19.21
CA THR A 477 35.76 -2.58 -19.25
C THR A 477 36.67 -2.33 -20.45
N SER A 478 37.02 -3.37 -21.22
CA SER A 478 38.11 -3.35 -22.19
C SER A 478 37.79 -4.00 -23.55
N TYR A 479 38.54 -3.62 -24.58
CA TYR A 479 38.50 -4.27 -25.92
C TYR A 479 38.71 -5.80 -25.86
N LYS A 480 39.42 -6.31 -24.86
CA LYS A 480 39.69 -7.74 -24.65
C LYS A 480 38.41 -8.52 -24.34
N ASP A 481 37.45 -7.87 -23.70
CA ASP A 481 36.23 -8.50 -23.26
C ASP A 481 35.15 -8.54 -24.35
N ILE A 482 35.16 -7.58 -25.28
CA ILE A 482 34.41 -7.67 -26.56
C ILE A 482 34.87 -8.89 -27.38
N ILE A 483 36.18 -9.18 -27.37
CA ILE A 483 36.76 -10.36 -28.03
C ILE A 483 36.34 -11.65 -27.31
N ASN A 484 36.30 -11.66 -25.97
CA ASN A 484 35.81 -12.81 -25.20
C ASN A 484 34.33 -13.07 -25.47
N LEU A 485 33.50 -12.03 -25.55
CA LEU A 485 32.07 -12.16 -25.91
C LEU A 485 31.90 -12.74 -27.32
N ALA A 486 32.64 -12.24 -28.31
CA ALA A 486 32.62 -12.78 -29.67
C ALA A 486 33.09 -14.25 -29.72
N ASN A 487 34.07 -14.62 -28.88
CA ASN A 487 34.54 -16.00 -28.75
C ASN A 487 33.50 -16.92 -28.06
N GLU A 488 32.78 -16.44 -27.04
CA GLU A 488 31.67 -17.18 -26.40
C GLU A 488 30.49 -17.39 -27.34
N VAL A 489 30.23 -16.41 -28.21
CA VAL A 489 29.18 -16.46 -29.24
C VAL A 489 29.58 -17.34 -30.43
N GLY A 490 30.88 -17.61 -30.62
CA GLY A 490 31.39 -18.47 -31.68
C GLY A 490 31.54 -17.77 -33.05
N ASP A 491 31.36 -16.44 -33.12
CA ASP A 491 31.53 -15.64 -34.33
C ASP A 491 32.44 -14.43 -34.08
N GLN A 492 33.70 -14.54 -34.54
CA GLN A 492 34.73 -13.51 -34.39
C GLN A 492 34.50 -12.29 -35.28
N SER A 493 33.62 -12.37 -36.29
CA SER A 493 33.27 -11.22 -37.13
C SER A 493 32.46 -10.16 -36.37
N LEU A 494 31.82 -10.55 -35.26
CA LEU A 494 31.04 -9.66 -34.41
C LEU A 494 31.89 -8.66 -33.61
N ILE A 495 33.22 -8.85 -33.53
CA ILE A 495 34.13 -7.95 -32.81
C ILE A 495 34.03 -6.52 -33.36
N TYR A 496 34.09 -6.35 -34.68
CA TYR A 496 33.97 -5.03 -35.32
C TYR A 496 32.60 -4.39 -35.07
N LYS A 497 31.55 -5.20 -35.02
CA LYS A 497 30.17 -4.75 -34.81
C LYS A 497 29.93 -4.31 -33.36
N PHE A 498 30.44 -5.09 -32.40
CA PHE A 498 30.37 -4.76 -30.97
C PHE A 498 31.29 -3.58 -30.59
N MET A 499 32.46 -3.42 -31.23
CA MET A 499 33.32 -2.24 -31.03
C MET A 499 32.65 -0.95 -31.51
N ALA A 500 31.95 -0.98 -32.65
CA ALA A 500 31.23 0.19 -33.17
C ALA A 500 30.05 0.61 -32.26
N LEU A 501 29.48 -0.33 -31.51
CA LEU A 501 28.36 -0.13 -30.59
C LEU A 501 28.80 0.31 -29.18
N ALA A 502 29.97 -0.14 -28.73
CA ALA A 502 30.48 0.08 -27.38
C ALA A 502 30.72 1.57 -27.04
N THR A 503 31.01 2.40 -28.04
CA THR A 503 31.44 3.81 -27.87
C THR A 503 30.32 4.84 -28.04
N ASN A 504 29.09 4.55 -27.59
CA ASN A 504 27.96 5.49 -27.64
C ASN A 504 28.08 6.60 -26.57
N ALA A 505 29.03 7.52 -26.75
CA ALA A 505 29.06 8.82 -26.08
C ALA A 505 28.23 9.85 -26.88
N ALA A 506 27.60 10.79 -26.18
CA ALA A 506 26.73 11.83 -26.74
C ALA A 506 27.41 12.78 -27.76
N THR A 507 28.73 12.69 -27.96
CA THR A 507 29.54 13.63 -28.72
C THR A 507 29.31 13.53 -30.24
N TRP A 508 29.10 12.33 -30.80
CA TRP A 508 28.75 12.13 -32.21
C TRP A 508 27.23 12.20 -32.48
N THR A 509 26.39 11.91 -31.48
CA THR A 509 24.91 11.90 -31.59
C THR A 509 24.28 13.30 -31.50
N ALA A 510 24.89 14.25 -30.78
CA ALA A 510 24.30 15.56 -30.52
C ALA A 510 24.56 16.64 -31.59
N ARG A 511 25.32 16.34 -32.65
CA ARG A 511 25.78 17.33 -33.64
C ARG A 511 25.73 16.75 -35.05
N SER A 512 25.49 17.58 -36.06
CA SER A 512 25.09 17.27 -37.46
C SER A 512 25.93 16.24 -38.26
N ALA A 513 26.95 15.62 -37.66
CA ALA A 513 27.76 14.56 -38.22
C ALA A 513 27.00 13.22 -38.36
N PHE A 514 26.09 12.87 -37.43
CA PHE A 514 25.39 11.57 -37.47
C PHE A 514 24.48 11.40 -38.71
N GLY A 515 23.80 12.48 -39.13
CA GLY A 515 23.01 12.52 -40.37
C GLY A 515 23.83 12.63 -41.65
N ARG A 516 25.16 12.82 -41.57
CA ARG A 516 26.08 12.89 -42.73
C ARG A 516 26.79 11.57 -43.02
N PHE A 517 26.85 10.63 -42.07
CA PHE A 517 27.69 9.43 -42.20
C PHE A 517 26.93 8.09 -42.15
N GLY A 518 25.63 8.05 -41.82
CA GLY A 518 24.77 6.87 -42.05
C GLY A 518 25.18 5.57 -41.35
N LEU A 519 25.85 5.64 -40.19
CA LEU A 519 26.47 4.49 -39.52
C LEU A 519 25.49 3.55 -38.77
N SER A 520 24.18 3.80 -38.82
CA SER A 520 23.17 3.01 -38.07
C SER A 520 22.80 1.66 -38.71
N THR A 521 23.24 1.40 -39.94
CA THR A 521 22.80 0.26 -40.77
C THR A 521 23.59 -1.03 -40.52
N ILE A 522 24.62 -1.01 -39.68
CA ILE A 522 25.58 -2.12 -39.51
C ILE A 522 24.97 -3.35 -38.78
N LEU A 523 23.78 -3.22 -38.17
CA LEU A 523 23.20 -4.25 -37.29
C LEU A 523 21.87 -4.84 -37.78
N SER A 524 21.23 -4.23 -38.78
CA SER A 524 19.88 -4.59 -39.22
C SER A 524 19.81 -5.84 -40.11
N ASP A 525 20.94 -6.34 -40.63
CA ASP A 525 20.98 -7.40 -41.66
C ASP A 525 21.59 -8.75 -41.20
N ALA A 526 21.94 -8.93 -39.92
CA ALA A 526 22.47 -10.20 -39.42
C ALA A 526 21.47 -10.94 -38.52
N GLU A 527 21.12 -12.19 -38.86
CA GLU A 527 20.32 -13.08 -38.00
C GLU A 527 21.10 -13.47 -36.73
N LEU A 528 20.52 -13.24 -35.55
CA LEU A 528 21.08 -13.66 -34.26
C LEU A 528 20.81 -15.15 -34.01
N ASP A 529 21.76 -15.84 -33.37
CA ASP A 529 21.51 -17.18 -32.81
C ASP A 529 20.36 -17.12 -31.79
N PRO A 530 19.30 -17.95 -31.93
CA PRO A 530 18.19 -18.06 -30.99
C PRO A 530 18.58 -18.20 -29.51
N LYS A 531 19.76 -18.73 -29.20
CA LYS A 531 20.29 -18.87 -27.83
C LYS A 531 20.65 -17.54 -27.17
N ILE A 532 20.79 -16.47 -27.96
CA ILE A 532 21.18 -15.14 -27.46
C ILE A 532 19.97 -14.43 -26.85
N TYR A 533 18.76 -14.65 -27.36
CA TYR A 533 17.54 -13.95 -26.92
C TYR A 533 17.27 -14.06 -25.40
N PRO A 534 17.34 -15.24 -24.75
CA PRO A 534 17.13 -15.35 -23.31
C PRO A 534 18.12 -14.53 -22.48
N LYS A 535 19.42 -14.62 -22.82
CA LYS A 535 20.48 -13.91 -22.11
C LYS A 535 20.37 -12.40 -22.32
N LEU A 536 20.20 -11.97 -23.58
CA LEU A 536 20.07 -10.57 -23.93
C LEU A 536 18.84 -9.95 -23.27
N TYR A 537 17.71 -10.66 -23.25
CA TYR A 537 16.49 -10.19 -22.56
C TYR A 537 16.74 -9.97 -21.06
N ARG A 538 17.39 -10.91 -20.37
CA ARG A 538 17.73 -10.76 -18.94
C ARG A 538 18.65 -9.55 -18.68
N TYR A 539 19.67 -9.34 -19.51
CA TYR A 539 20.63 -8.25 -19.32
C TYR A 539 20.02 -6.85 -19.48
N ARG A 540 18.87 -6.71 -20.17
CA ARG A 540 18.08 -5.46 -20.19
C ARG A 540 17.55 -5.07 -18.80
N PHE A 541 17.57 -5.98 -17.83
CA PHE A 541 17.13 -5.73 -16.47
C PHE A 541 18.30 -5.70 -15.48
N ASP A 542 19.55 -5.61 -15.96
CA ASP A 542 20.71 -5.53 -15.08
C ASP A 542 20.58 -4.33 -14.10
N PRO A 543 20.96 -4.50 -12.81
CA PRO A 543 20.91 -3.41 -11.84
C PRO A 543 21.82 -2.23 -12.20
N ASN A 544 22.90 -2.46 -12.96
CA ASN A 544 23.75 -1.38 -13.45
C ASN A 544 23.07 -0.63 -14.60
N PRO A 545 22.79 0.68 -14.46
CA PRO A 545 22.10 1.46 -15.48
C PRO A 545 22.86 1.53 -16.81
N ASN A 546 24.20 1.43 -16.80
CA ASN A 546 25.01 1.46 -18.01
C ASN A 546 24.89 0.14 -18.79
N VAL A 547 24.94 -1.02 -18.11
CA VAL A 547 24.69 -2.34 -18.73
C VAL A 547 23.32 -2.39 -19.35
N ARG A 548 22.31 -2.02 -18.56
CA ARG A 548 20.92 -2.02 -19.00
C ARG A 548 20.73 -1.16 -20.24
N ARG A 549 21.31 0.05 -20.28
CA ARG A 549 21.19 0.94 -21.45
C ARG A 549 21.84 0.33 -22.69
N SER A 550 23.08 -0.15 -22.57
CA SER A 550 23.79 -0.81 -23.68
C SER A 550 23.05 -2.03 -24.21
N MET A 551 22.50 -2.86 -23.32
CA MET A 551 21.78 -4.08 -23.69
C MET A 551 20.40 -3.81 -24.26
N GLU A 552 19.73 -2.75 -23.81
CA GLU A 552 18.50 -2.24 -24.42
C GLU A 552 18.74 -1.71 -25.83
N ASP A 553 19.86 -1.01 -26.06
CA ASP A 553 20.25 -0.51 -27.38
C ASP A 553 20.63 -1.64 -28.34
N ILE A 554 21.36 -2.65 -27.85
CA ILE A 554 21.62 -3.89 -28.60
C ILE A 554 20.30 -4.59 -28.92
N TRP A 555 19.42 -4.78 -27.94
CA TRP A 555 18.11 -5.40 -28.16
C TRP A 555 17.31 -4.66 -29.23
N LYS A 556 17.20 -3.33 -29.17
CA LYS A 556 16.49 -2.52 -30.16
C LYS A 556 17.12 -2.53 -31.55
N SER A 557 18.45 -2.60 -31.63
CA SER A 557 19.16 -2.58 -32.92
C SER A 557 19.08 -3.91 -33.66
N VAL A 558 19.07 -5.03 -32.93
CA VAL A 558 19.10 -6.37 -33.56
C VAL A 558 17.72 -7.03 -33.59
N VAL A 559 16.80 -6.65 -32.70
CA VAL A 559 15.42 -7.18 -32.69
C VAL A 559 14.48 -6.19 -33.38
N LYS A 560 14.18 -6.47 -34.66
CA LYS A 560 13.29 -5.65 -35.51
C LYS A 560 11.88 -5.49 -34.92
N ASP A 561 11.27 -6.61 -34.50
CA ASP A 561 9.99 -6.62 -33.80
C ASP A 561 10.12 -7.33 -32.45
N GLN A 562 10.13 -6.54 -31.38
CA GLN A 562 10.29 -7.04 -30.01
C GLN A 562 9.12 -7.92 -29.58
N THR A 563 7.91 -7.62 -30.04
CA THR A 563 6.70 -8.36 -29.66
C THR A 563 6.74 -9.76 -30.24
N ILE A 564 7.12 -9.87 -31.53
CA ILE A 564 7.27 -11.15 -32.21
C ILE A 564 8.43 -11.94 -31.60
N ALA A 565 9.59 -11.33 -31.38
CA ALA A 565 10.75 -12.03 -30.83
C ALA A 565 10.49 -12.58 -29.42
N ILE A 566 9.86 -11.78 -28.55
CA ILE A 566 9.46 -12.24 -27.21
C ILE A 566 8.40 -13.35 -27.31
N ALA A 567 7.44 -13.25 -28.25
CA ALA A 567 6.44 -14.29 -28.45
C ALA A 567 7.05 -15.62 -28.92
N VAL A 568 8.00 -15.58 -29.87
CA VAL A 568 8.68 -16.76 -30.42
C VAL A 568 9.59 -17.41 -29.37
N HIS A 569 10.34 -16.61 -28.61
CA HIS A 569 11.33 -17.12 -27.66
C HIS A 569 10.84 -17.16 -26.21
N PHE A 570 9.54 -16.96 -25.95
CA PHE A 570 8.96 -16.83 -24.61
C PHE A 570 9.40 -17.94 -23.65
N ASP A 571 9.27 -19.20 -24.09
CA ASP A 571 9.61 -20.38 -23.28
C ASP A 571 11.10 -20.46 -22.96
N ALA A 572 11.95 -20.15 -23.94
CA ALA A 572 13.40 -20.14 -23.74
C ALA A 572 13.84 -19.02 -22.78
N ILE A 573 13.21 -17.84 -22.89
CA ILE A 573 13.44 -16.72 -21.97
C ILE A 573 13.00 -17.11 -20.57
N MET A 574 11.75 -17.59 -20.39
CA MET A 574 11.22 -17.96 -19.07
C MET A 574 12.06 -19.06 -18.40
N ALA A 575 12.47 -20.09 -19.13
CA ALA A 575 13.30 -21.17 -18.61
C ALA A 575 14.68 -20.67 -18.15
N ASP A 576 15.32 -19.76 -18.90
CA ASP A 576 16.59 -19.15 -18.49
C ASP A 576 16.41 -18.30 -17.23
N LEU A 577 15.36 -17.48 -17.16
CA LEU A 577 15.09 -16.62 -16.00
C LEU A 577 14.81 -17.42 -14.72
N LEU A 578 13.96 -18.45 -14.80
CA LEU A 578 13.64 -19.34 -13.66
C LEU A 578 14.86 -20.13 -13.17
N LYS A 579 15.80 -20.46 -14.06
CA LYS A 579 17.06 -21.08 -13.67
C LYS A 579 18.00 -20.05 -13.03
N SER A 580 18.16 -18.90 -13.67
CA SER A 580 19.13 -17.86 -13.32
C SER A 580 18.84 -17.16 -12.00
N ILE A 581 17.56 -17.04 -11.63
CA ILE A 581 17.13 -16.51 -10.34
C ILE A 581 17.59 -17.37 -9.15
N LEU A 582 17.78 -18.68 -9.31
CA LEU A 582 18.26 -19.58 -8.26
C LEU A 582 19.74 -19.93 -8.40
N ASP A 583 20.16 -20.33 -9.59
CA ASP A 583 21.51 -20.83 -9.88
C ASP A 583 22.51 -19.69 -10.13
N GLY A 584 22.04 -18.45 -10.26
CA GLY A 584 22.86 -17.27 -10.45
C GLY A 584 23.79 -17.05 -9.26
N ARG A 585 25.09 -17.31 -9.46
CA ARG A 585 26.13 -17.11 -8.44
C ARG A 585 26.19 -15.65 -7.96
N GLU A 586 25.96 -14.71 -8.86
CA GLU A 586 25.96 -13.28 -8.60
C GLU A 586 24.56 -12.74 -8.25
N TRP A 587 24.47 -11.89 -7.22
CA TRP A 587 23.21 -11.27 -6.81
C TRP A 587 22.55 -10.45 -7.93
N ARG A 588 23.34 -9.84 -8.82
CA ARG A 588 22.84 -9.03 -9.94
C ARG A 588 22.00 -9.84 -10.92
N VAL A 589 22.40 -11.07 -11.19
CA VAL A 589 21.67 -11.99 -12.06
C VAL A 589 20.32 -12.36 -11.44
N ARG A 590 20.28 -12.58 -10.12
CA ARG A 590 19.03 -12.88 -9.40
C ARG A 590 18.09 -11.67 -9.39
N GLU A 591 18.62 -10.48 -9.13
CA GLU A 591 17.85 -9.21 -9.17
C GLU A 591 17.27 -8.94 -10.57
N ALA A 592 18.10 -9.03 -11.61
CA ALA A 592 17.68 -8.86 -13.00
C ALA A 592 16.63 -9.88 -13.40
N SER A 593 16.78 -11.13 -12.97
CA SER A 593 15.80 -12.19 -13.27
C SER A 593 14.44 -11.93 -12.63
N CYS A 594 14.38 -11.43 -11.38
CA CYS A 594 13.12 -11.00 -10.77
C CYS A 594 12.41 -9.93 -11.60
N ALA A 595 13.15 -8.90 -12.01
CA ALA A 595 12.60 -7.78 -12.79
C ALA A 595 12.18 -8.22 -14.20
N ALA A 596 12.99 -9.07 -14.85
CA ALA A 596 12.71 -9.60 -16.17
C ALA A 596 11.48 -10.51 -16.19
N ILE A 597 11.28 -11.36 -15.17
CA ILE A 597 10.06 -12.19 -15.05
C ILE A 597 8.83 -11.29 -14.91
N ALA A 598 8.91 -10.25 -14.07
CA ALA A 598 7.81 -9.31 -13.86
C ALA A 598 7.41 -8.60 -15.17
N ASP A 599 8.38 -8.17 -15.99
CA ASP A 599 8.13 -7.57 -17.29
C ASP A 599 7.58 -8.57 -18.31
N LEU A 600 8.16 -9.77 -18.37
CA LEU A 600 7.81 -10.80 -19.36
C LEU A 600 6.34 -11.26 -19.25
N ILE A 601 5.81 -11.35 -18.03
CA ILE A 601 4.42 -11.76 -17.79
C ILE A 601 3.44 -10.58 -17.80
N TYR A 602 3.94 -9.34 -17.71
CA TYR A 602 3.09 -8.16 -17.67
C TYR A 602 2.28 -8.04 -18.97
N GLY A 603 0.96 -7.90 -18.85
CA GLY A 603 0.05 -7.80 -19.99
C GLY A 603 -0.14 -9.09 -20.81
N GLN A 604 0.47 -10.21 -20.42
CA GLN A 604 0.28 -11.49 -21.10
C GLN A 604 -0.96 -12.23 -20.58
N PRO A 605 -1.69 -12.97 -21.46
CA PRO A 605 -2.81 -13.79 -21.02
C PRO A 605 -2.32 -14.99 -20.18
N TYR A 606 -3.03 -15.33 -19.11
CA TYR A 606 -2.66 -16.39 -18.17
C TYR A 606 -2.26 -17.73 -18.83
N PRO A 607 -2.99 -18.26 -19.83
CA PRO A 607 -2.63 -19.53 -20.48
C PRO A 607 -1.20 -19.57 -21.05
N LYS A 608 -0.59 -18.42 -21.36
CA LYS A 608 0.77 -18.35 -21.91
C LYS A 608 1.85 -18.70 -20.88
N TYR A 609 1.61 -18.42 -19.60
CA TYR A 609 2.57 -18.67 -18.52
C TYR A 609 2.04 -19.60 -17.42
N GLU A 610 0.83 -20.14 -17.57
CA GLU A 610 0.18 -21.06 -16.63
C GLU A 610 1.11 -22.20 -16.18
N LYS A 611 1.78 -22.88 -17.13
CA LYS A 611 2.70 -24.00 -16.82
C LYS A 611 3.88 -23.64 -15.91
N TYR A 612 4.23 -22.35 -15.81
CA TYR A 612 5.33 -21.85 -14.97
C TYR A 612 4.83 -21.14 -13.70
N TYR A 613 3.53 -20.95 -13.54
CA TYR A 613 2.97 -20.03 -12.55
C TYR A 613 3.39 -20.37 -11.10
N VAL A 614 3.31 -21.65 -10.72
CA VAL A 614 3.75 -22.12 -9.39
C VAL A 614 5.26 -22.00 -9.23
N ASP A 615 6.04 -22.25 -10.28
CA ASP A 615 7.49 -22.13 -10.24
C ASP A 615 7.93 -20.68 -10.08
N ILE A 616 7.25 -19.73 -10.74
CA ILE A 616 7.48 -18.28 -10.57
C ILE A 616 7.27 -17.88 -9.10
N TRP A 617 6.14 -18.28 -8.50
CA TRP A 617 5.88 -18.03 -7.07
C TRP A 617 6.94 -18.67 -6.17
N ARG A 618 7.33 -19.91 -6.46
CA ARG A 618 8.34 -20.65 -5.70
C ARG A 618 9.69 -19.94 -5.72
N VAL A 619 10.18 -19.54 -6.88
CA VAL A 619 11.48 -18.85 -6.98
C VAL A 619 11.41 -17.47 -6.35
N ALA A 620 10.33 -16.71 -6.58
CA ALA A 620 10.16 -15.36 -6.06
C ALA A 620 10.11 -15.34 -4.52
N LEU A 621 9.35 -16.24 -3.89
CA LEU A 621 9.34 -16.35 -2.43
C LEU A 621 10.68 -16.81 -1.87
N ARG A 622 11.39 -17.71 -2.57
CA ARG A 622 12.68 -18.22 -2.10
C ARG A 622 13.76 -17.13 -2.06
N VAL A 623 13.76 -16.21 -3.03
CA VAL A 623 14.74 -15.11 -3.07
C VAL A 623 14.35 -13.89 -2.21
N LEU A 624 13.23 -13.94 -1.47
CA LEU A 624 12.93 -12.94 -0.43
C LEU A 624 13.85 -13.07 0.79
N ASP A 625 14.49 -14.21 0.98
CA ASP A 625 15.52 -14.44 2.00
C ASP A 625 16.94 -14.24 1.45
N ASP A 626 17.09 -13.55 0.31
CA ASP A 626 18.41 -13.30 -0.27
C ASP A 626 19.26 -12.39 0.64
N GLN A 627 20.55 -12.70 0.73
CA GLN A 627 21.52 -11.91 1.50
C GLN A 627 21.54 -10.44 1.05
N LYS A 628 21.34 -10.16 -0.24
CA LYS A 628 21.36 -8.80 -0.80
C LYS A 628 19.97 -8.16 -0.74
N SER A 629 19.88 -7.02 -0.06
CA SER A 629 18.61 -6.26 0.11
C SER A 629 17.94 -5.84 -1.21
N THR A 630 18.71 -5.56 -2.26
CA THR A 630 18.15 -5.16 -3.57
C THR A 630 17.49 -6.31 -4.30
N VAL A 631 18.01 -7.54 -4.16
CA VAL A 631 17.37 -8.77 -4.67
C VAL A 631 16.05 -9.00 -3.93
N ARG A 632 16.04 -8.88 -2.59
CA ARG A 632 14.81 -8.98 -1.79
C ARG A 632 13.74 -7.96 -2.23
N ALA A 633 14.15 -6.72 -2.51
CA ALA A 633 13.24 -5.69 -3.01
C ALA A 633 12.67 -6.01 -4.40
N ALA A 634 13.48 -6.56 -5.32
CA ALA A 634 13.02 -6.98 -6.64
C ALA A 634 12.07 -8.19 -6.57
N ALA A 635 12.38 -9.17 -5.71
CA ALA A 635 11.53 -10.32 -5.43
C ALA A 635 10.17 -9.91 -4.84
N LEU A 636 10.18 -8.96 -3.89
CA LEU A 636 8.96 -8.40 -3.30
C LEU A 636 8.08 -7.73 -4.37
N LYS A 637 8.67 -6.93 -5.25
CA LYS A 637 7.94 -6.31 -6.38
C LYS A 637 7.32 -7.35 -7.31
N LEU A 638 8.05 -8.43 -7.63
CA LEU A 638 7.53 -9.54 -8.44
C LEU A 638 6.32 -10.19 -7.75
N CYS A 639 6.43 -10.52 -6.45
CA CYS A 639 5.33 -11.11 -5.69
C CYS A 639 4.11 -10.18 -5.60
N MET A 640 4.32 -8.88 -5.37
CA MET A 640 3.25 -7.88 -5.37
C MET A 640 2.58 -7.78 -6.75
N GLY A 641 3.36 -7.87 -7.83
CA GLY A 641 2.84 -7.93 -9.20
C GLY A 641 1.94 -9.14 -9.41
N LEU A 642 2.42 -10.34 -9.04
CA LEU A 642 1.65 -11.58 -9.13
C LEU A 642 0.36 -11.54 -8.31
N SER A 643 0.44 -11.03 -7.07
CA SER A 643 -0.71 -10.83 -6.19
C SER A 643 -1.73 -9.87 -6.84
N LYS A 644 -1.28 -8.72 -7.34
CA LYS A 644 -2.14 -7.73 -8.00
C LYS A 644 -2.82 -8.31 -9.24
N THR A 645 -2.11 -9.08 -10.07
CA THR A 645 -2.69 -9.73 -11.25
C THR A 645 -3.76 -10.74 -10.83
N LEU A 646 -3.49 -11.58 -9.83
CA LEU A 646 -4.46 -12.53 -9.30
C LEU A 646 -5.71 -11.81 -8.76
N VAL A 647 -5.52 -10.77 -7.95
CA VAL A 647 -6.62 -10.00 -7.36
C VAL A 647 -7.46 -9.30 -8.43
N SER A 648 -6.85 -8.67 -9.44
CA SER A 648 -7.57 -8.05 -10.55
C SER A 648 -8.38 -9.07 -11.35
N GLN A 649 -7.81 -10.26 -11.63
CA GLN A 649 -8.55 -11.35 -12.28
C GLN A 649 -9.77 -11.82 -11.45
N LEU A 650 -9.63 -11.86 -10.13
CA LEU A 650 -10.73 -12.22 -9.23
C LEU A 650 -11.82 -11.15 -9.12
N GLN A 651 -11.45 -9.87 -9.22
CA GLN A 651 -12.38 -8.74 -9.20
C GLN A 651 -13.14 -8.59 -10.53
N GLU A 652 -12.44 -8.66 -11.65
CA GLU A 652 -13.00 -8.39 -12.99
C GLU A 652 -13.67 -9.63 -13.60
N HIS A 653 -13.15 -10.83 -13.29
CA HIS A 653 -13.51 -12.09 -13.96
C HIS A 653 -13.56 -13.29 -13.00
N ASN A 654 -14.24 -13.14 -11.86
CA ASN A 654 -14.32 -14.14 -10.77
C ASN A 654 -14.66 -15.57 -11.24
N SER A 655 -15.53 -15.71 -12.25
CA SER A 655 -15.96 -17.01 -12.79
C SER A 655 -15.18 -17.50 -14.01
N SER A 656 -14.11 -16.80 -14.42
CA SER A 656 -13.28 -17.24 -15.54
C SER A 656 -12.49 -18.51 -15.20
N SER A 657 -12.27 -19.35 -16.21
CA SER A 657 -11.42 -20.54 -16.08
C SER A 657 -10.01 -20.19 -15.64
N SER A 658 -9.47 -19.05 -16.08
CA SER A 658 -8.16 -18.53 -15.66
C SER A 658 -8.12 -18.18 -14.17
N ALA A 659 -9.10 -17.45 -13.65
CA ALA A 659 -9.14 -17.09 -12.23
C ALA A 659 -9.26 -18.33 -11.32
N GLN A 660 -10.09 -19.29 -11.71
CA GLN A 660 -10.24 -20.59 -11.05
C GLN A 660 -8.94 -21.39 -11.06
N ALA A 661 -8.27 -21.50 -12.22
CA ALA A 661 -7.00 -22.21 -12.36
C ALA A 661 -5.88 -21.54 -11.55
N MET A 662 -5.79 -20.21 -11.57
CA MET A 662 -4.81 -19.45 -10.80
C MET A 662 -4.94 -19.71 -9.29
N ILE A 663 -6.14 -19.59 -8.71
CA ILE A 663 -6.37 -19.88 -7.29
C ILE A 663 -6.04 -21.35 -6.99
N THR A 664 -6.54 -22.28 -7.81
CA THR A 664 -6.39 -23.72 -7.57
C THR A 664 -4.92 -24.15 -7.51
N GLN A 665 -4.06 -23.52 -8.32
CA GLN A 665 -2.63 -23.81 -8.33
C GLN A 665 -1.86 -23.10 -7.21
N VAL A 666 -2.16 -21.83 -6.93
CA VAL A 666 -1.33 -21.00 -6.03
C VAL A 666 -1.77 -21.04 -4.58
N LEU A 667 -3.07 -21.13 -4.31
CA LEU A 667 -3.59 -21.04 -2.94
C LEU A 667 -3.07 -22.19 -2.06
N PRO A 668 -3.07 -23.46 -2.51
CA PRO A 668 -2.42 -24.55 -1.75
C PRO A 668 -0.93 -24.30 -1.50
N PHE A 669 -0.22 -23.69 -2.47
CA PHE A 669 1.18 -23.33 -2.31
C PHE A 669 1.39 -22.21 -1.27
N LEU A 670 0.56 -21.17 -1.28
CA LEU A 670 0.62 -20.08 -0.29
C LEU A 670 0.26 -20.56 1.13
N LEU A 671 -0.61 -21.56 1.25
CA LEU A 671 -0.98 -22.16 2.53
C LEU A 671 0.03 -23.23 3.02
N SER A 672 1.05 -23.56 2.25
CA SER A 672 2.05 -24.59 2.61
C SER A 672 3.15 -24.09 3.54
N ASP A 673 4.06 -25.00 3.92
CA ASP A 673 5.34 -24.74 4.61
C ASP A 673 6.23 -23.74 3.87
N LYS A 674 5.99 -23.50 2.58
CA LYS A 674 6.72 -22.53 1.75
C LYS A 674 6.10 -21.14 1.72
N GLY A 675 4.91 -20.96 2.27
CA GLY A 675 4.18 -19.69 2.30
C GLY A 675 3.90 -19.25 3.73
N ILE A 676 2.64 -19.40 4.16
CA ILE A 676 2.13 -18.91 5.44
C ILE A 676 2.78 -19.58 6.66
N GLU A 677 3.32 -20.80 6.49
CA GLU A 677 4.04 -21.54 7.52
C GLU A 677 5.56 -21.39 7.43
N SER A 678 6.06 -20.56 6.51
CA SER A 678 7.49 -20.37 6.30
C SER A 678 8.22 -19.97 7.60
N SER A 679 9.42 -20.51 7.79
CA SER A 679 10.30 -20.12 8.89
C SER A 679 10.89 -18.70 8.72
N VAL A 680 10.80 -18.14 7.51
CA VAL A 680 11.27 -16.78 7.20
C VAL A 680 10.11 -15.79 7.38
N GLU A 681 10.25 -14.82 8.28
CA GLU A 681 9.18 -13.89 8.64
C GLU A 681 8.68 -13.06 7.44
N GLU A 682 9.58 -12.56 6.59
CA GLU A 682 9.22 -11.76 5.42
C GLU A 682 8.37 -12.56 4.42
N VAL A 683 8.71 -13.83 4.20
CA VAL A 683 7.94 -14.74 3.34
C VAL A 683 6.57 -15.02 3.94
N LYS A 684 6.54 -15.31 5.24
CA LYS A 684 5.30 -15.57 5.99
C LYS A 684 4.34 -14.38 5.90
N PHE A 685 4.78 -13.17 6.24
CA PHE A 685 3.91 -11.99 6.24
C PHE A 685 3.45 -11.60 4.83
N LEU A 686 4.29 -11.78 3.81
CA LEU A 686 3.89 -11.57 2.43
C LEU A 686 2.84 -12.59 1.96
N ALA A 687 3.00 -13.86 2.32
CA ALA A 687 2.02 -14.90 2.03
C ALA A 687 0.69 -14.62 2.75
N ILE A 688 0.72 -14.23 4.02
CA ILE A 688 -0.48 -13.80 4.77
C ILE A 688 -1.16 -12.62 4.07
N GLY A 689 -0.40 -11.59 3.69
CA GLY A 689 -0.93 -10.42 2.99
C GLY A 689 -1.58 -10.79 1.64
N THR A 690 -0.92 -11.66 0.88
CA THR A 690 -1.44 -12.16 -0.41
C THR A 690 -2.72 -12.97 -0.23
N VAL A 691 -2.75 -13.90 0.72
CA VAL A 691 -3.97 -14.69 1.03
C VAL A 691 -5.09 -13.76 1.48
N LEU A 692 -4.82 -12.74 2.29
CA LEU A 692 -5.81 -11.76 2.70
C LEU A 692 -6.41 -10.99 1.51
N ASP A 693 -5.56 -10.53 0.59
CA ASP A 693 -6.01 -9.83 -0.61
C ASP A 693 -6.82 -10.75 -1.54
N VAL A 694 -6.41 -12.01 -1.68
CA VAL A 694 -7.17 -13.03 -2.42
C VAL A 694 -8.53 -13.27 -1.78
N VAL A 695 -8.59 -13.46 -0.46
CA VAL A 695 -9.83 -13.76 0.25
C VAL A 695 -10.82 -12.59 0.19
N LYS A 696 -10.33 -11.35 0.29
CA LYS A 696 -11.18 -10.14 0.17
C LYS A 696 -11.86 -10.03 -1.19
N ASN A 697 -11.26 -10.58 -2.24
CA ASN A 697 -11.66 -10.36 -3.63
C ASN A 697 -12.13 -11.63 -4.36
N GLY A 698 -11.95 -12.82 -3.79
CA GLY A 698 -12.14 -14.08 -4.51
C GLY A 698 -13.57 -14.58 -4.66
N GLY A 699 -14.55 -14.03 -3.94
CA GLY A 699 -15.98 -14.32 -4.15
C GLY A 699 -16.33 -15.82 -4.18
N GLU A 700 -17.11 -16.26 -5.18
CA GLU A 700 -17.54 -17.67 -5.28
C GLU A 700 -16.40 -18.65 -5.59
N ALA A 701 -15.36 -18.22 -6.29
CA ALA A 701 -14.19 -19.06 -6.60
C ALA A 701 -13.47 -19.59 -5.34
N LEU A 702 -13.68 -18.96 -4.18
CA LEU A 702 -13.08 -19.38 -2.91
C LEU A 702 -13.84 -20.47 -2.17
N LYS A 703 -15.10 -20.77 -2.52
CA LYS A 703 -15.96 -21.65 -1.71
C LYS A 703 -15.31 -22.99 -1.35
N ALA A 704 -14.66 -23.64 -2.31
CA ALA A 704 -13.97 -24.92 -2.11
C ALA A 704 -12.79 -24.84 -1.12
N PHE A 705 -12.22 -23.66 -0.90
CA PHE A 705 -11.05 -23.44 -0.06
C PHE A 705 -11.40 -22.84 1.31
N ILE A 706 -12.62 -22.31 1.50
CA ILE A 706 -13.06 -21.69 2.77
C ILE A 706 -12.83 -22.61 3.98
N PRO A 707 -13.20 -23.92 3.96
CA PRO A 707 -12.97 -24.80 5.10
C PRO A 707 -11.48 -24.90 5.46
N THR A 708 -10.62 -25.09 4.46
CA THR A 708 -9.17 -25.19 4.62
C THR A 708 -8.57 -23.88 5.11
N ILE A 709 -8.84 -22.75 4.45
CA ILE A 709 -8.32 -21.43 4.86
C ILE A 709 -8.74 -21.12 6.30
N THR A 710 -10.02 -21.32 6.63
CA THR A 710 -10.55 -20.99 7.96
C THR A 710 -9.84 -21.77 9.06
N THR A 711 -9.76 -23.09 8.91
CA THR A 711 -9.20 -23.98 9.93
C THR A 711 -7.68 -23.84 10.03
N HIS A 712 -7.01 -23.64 8.91
CA HIS A 712 -5.57 -23.42 8.85
C HIS A 712 -5.18 -22.08 9.47
N CYS A 713 -5.82 -20.97 9.08
CA CYS A 713 -5.58 -19.67 9.69
C CYS A 713 -5.85 -19.67 11.20
N LEU A 714 -6.90 -20.37 11.67
CA LEU A 714 -7.15 -20.55 13.11
C LEU A 714 -5.98 -21.23 13.82
N GLY A 715 -5.43 -22.30 13.24
CA GLY A 715 -4.26 -23.00 13.78
C GLY A 715 -3.01 -22.12 13.85
N LEU A 716 -2.85 -21.18 12.93
CA LEU A 716 -1.69 -20.30 12.85
C LEU A 716 -1.75 -19.09 13.79
N LEU A 717 -2.93 -18.74 14.34
CA LEU A 717 -3.08 -17.59 15.25
C LEU A 717 -2.12 -17.65 16.46
N SER A 718 -1.82 -18.85 16.97
CA SER A 718 -0.86 -19.01 18.07
C SER A 718 0.61 -19.00 17.62
N THR A 719 0.90 -19.07 16.32
CA THR A 719 2.27 -19.11 15.76
C THR A 719 2.79 -17.74 15.30
N VAL A 720 1.92 -16.75 15.15
CA VAL A 720 2.25 -15.40 14.67
C VAL A 720 2.51 -14.42 15.83
N GLU A 721 2.29 -14.82 17.08
CA GLU A 721 2.57 -13.98 18.25
C GLU A 721 4.09 -13.70 18.39
N PRO A 722 4.51 -12.43 18.52
CA PRO A 722 5.91 -12.10 18.75
C PRO A 722 6.47 -12.80 19.99
N ALA A 723 7.65 -13.41 19.87
CA ALA A 723 8.29 -14.19 20.95
C ALA A 723 8.51 -13.37 22.24
N GLN A 724 8.63 -12.04 22.12
CA GLN A 724 8.77 -11.11 23.24
C GLN A 724 7.56 -11.15 24.19
N ILE A 725 6.34 -11.33 23.66
CA ILE A 725 5.12 -11.34 24.48
C ILE A 725 5.15 -12.53 25.44
N ASN A 726 5.54 -13.72 24.97
CA ASN A 726 5.68 -14.90 25.81
C ASN A 726 6.79 -14.72 26.88
N TYR A 727 7.89 -14.06 26.51
CA TYR A 727 8.96 -13.71 27.47
C TYR A 727 8.47 -12.79 28.59
N TYR A 728 7.66 -11.77 28.27
CA TYR A 728 7.06 -10.90 29.29
C TYR A 728 6.01 -11.63 30.13
N TYR A 729 5.18 -12.48 29.51
CA TYR A 729 4.14 -13.26 30.19
C TYR A 729 4.69 -14.10 31.36
N GLN A 730 5.89 -14.66 31.19
CA GLN A 730 6.55 -15.47 32.24
C GLN A 730 7.08 -14.66 33.43
N ARG A 731 7.25 -13.33 33.30
CA ARG A 731 7.93 -12.47 34.27
C ARG A 731 7.02 -11.53 35.05
N ILE A 732 5.77 -11.39 34.63
CA ILE A 732 4.79 -10.52 35.26
C ILE A 732 3.94 -11.29 36.30
N SER A 733 3.31 -10.52 37.21
CA SER A 733 2.40 -11.05 38.24
C SER A 733 1.11 -11.63 37.63
N GLU A 734 0.34 -12.40 38.39
CA GLU A 734 -0.92 -12.98 37.87
C GLU A 734 -1.96 -11.90 37.50
N GLU A 735 -2.05 -10.82 38.26
CA GLU A 735 -2.96 -9.69 37.96
C GLU A 735 -2.58 -9.00 36.63
N ASP A 736 -1.28 -8.80 36.39
CA ASP A 736 -0.79 -8.25 35.12
C ASP A 736 -1.01 -9.23 33.94
N ARG A 737 -0.97 -10.56 34.20
CA ARG A 737 -1.24 -11.57 33.17
C ARG A 737 -2.66 -11.50 32.66
N GLU A 738 -3.65 -11.25 33.52
CA GLU A 738 -5.04 -11.09 33.08
C GLU A 738 -5.21 -9.86 32.17
N GLY A 739 -4.58 -8.75 32.54
CA GLY A 739 -4.54 -7.55 31.70
C GLY A 739 -3.89 -7.80 30.34
N LEU A 740 -2.77 -8.55 30.33
CA LEU A 740 -2.08 -8.93 29.10
C LEU A 740 -2.91 -9.92 28.24
N ASP A 741 -3.58 -10.89 28.85
CA ASP A 741 -4.44 -11.84 28.16
C ASP A 741 -5.63 -11.14 27.49
N LYS A 742 -6.20 -10.10 28.12
CA LYS A 742 -7.24 -9.27 27.51
C LYS A 742 -6.72 -8.52 26.26
N LEU A 743 -5.50 -7.99 26.32
CA LEU A 743 -4.86 -7.36 25.15
C LEU A 743 -4.57 -8.38 24.05
N ARG A 744 -4.07 -9.58 24.41
CA ARG A 744 -3.81 -10.68 23.47
C ARG A 744 -5.08 -11.15 22.78
N SER A 745 -6.18 -11.29 23.53
CA SER A 745 -7.51 -11.60 23.00
C SER A 745 -7.96 -10.57 21.96
N THR A 746 -7.79 -9.28 22.26
CA THR A 746 -8.14 -8.18 21.34
C THR A 746 -7.26 -8.19 20.08
N ALA A 747 -5.96 -8.47 20.22
CA ALA A 747 -5.03 -8.54 19.11
C ALA A 747 -5.36 -9.68 18.13
N VAL A 748 -5.89 -10.81 18.61
CA VAL A 748 -6.34 -11.92 17.75
C VAL A 748 -7.41 -11.44 16.78
N ALA A 749 -8.44 -10.76 17.28
CA ALA A 749 -9.56 -10.27 16.47
C ALA A 749 -9.16 -9.19 15.46
N GLN A 750 -8.00 -8.53 15.65
CA GLN A 750 -7.44 -7.52 14.76
C GLN A 750 -6.30 -8.06 13.87
N SER A 751 -6.01 -9.35 13.93
CA SER A 751 -4.90 -9.94 13.19
C SER A 751 -5.25 -10.14 11.72
N PRO A 752 -4.28 -10.02 10.78
CA PRO A 752 -4.51 -10.29 9.36
C PRO A 752 -5.02 -11.70 9.07
N LEU A 753 -4.62 -12.70 9.88
CA LEU A 753 -5.12 -14.06 9.80
C LEU A 753 -6.61 -14.15 10.17
N PHE A 754 -7.03 -13.42 11.22
CA PHE A 754 -8.43 -13.39 11.60
C PHE A 754 -9.27 -12.62 10.58
N ASP A 755 -8.74 -11.56 9.99
CA ASP A 755 -9.38 -10.88 8.86
C ASP A 755 -9.55 -11.80 7.64
N CYS A 756 -8.60 -12.71 7.36
CA CYS A 756 -8.77 -13.74 6.32
C CYS A 756 -9.98 -14.61 6.65
N ILE A 757 -10.09 -15.07 7.89
CA ILE A 757 -11.22 -15.90 8.33
C ILE A 757 -12.54 -15.15 8.15
N ILE A 758 -12.68 -13.94 8.70
CA ILE A 758 -13.92 -13.17 8.62
C ILE A 758 -14.33 -12.87 7.16
N ASN A 759 -13.37 -12.58 6.27
CA ASN A 759 -13.69 -12.38 4.86
C ASN A 759 -14.09 -13.68 4.16
N CYS A 760 -13.54 -14.85 4.54
CA CYS A 760 -14.01 -16.15 4.06
C CYS A 760 -15.46 -16.40 4.47
N LEU A 761 -15.83 -16.11 5.73
CA LEU A 761 -17.16 -16.41 6.26
C LEU A 761 -18.29 -15.71 5.47
N ARG A 762 -17.99 -14.58 4.80
CA ARG A 762 -18.96 -13.81 3.98
C ARG A 762 -19.58 -14.63 2.83
N PHE A 763 -18.90 -15.68 2.37
CA PHE A 763 -19.30 -16.49 1.21
C PHE A 763 -19.76 -17.91 1.59
N ILE A 764 -20.07 -18.15 2.87
CA ILE A 764 -20.59 -19.43 3.34
C ILE A 764 -21.99 -19.69 2.78
N ASP A 765 -22.18 -20.92 2.31
CA ASP A 765 -23.46 -21.53 1.97
C ASP A 765 -23.60 -22.92 2.64
N GLU A 766 -24.63 -23.67 2.26
CA GLU A 766 -24.94 -24.99 2.82
C GLU A 766 -23.81 -26.02 2.59
N ASP A 767 -23.24 -26.05 1.38
CA ASP A 767 -22.17 -26.97 1.00
C ASP A 767 -20.86 -26.67 1.76
N VAL A 768 -20.50 -25.38 1.85
CA VAL A 768 -19.32 -24.95 2.61
C VAL A 768 -19.49 -25.27 4.09
N MET A 769 -20.68 -25.01 4.66
CA MET A 769 -20.93 -25.25 6.08
C MET A 769 -20.90 -26.74 6.44
N ALA A 770 -21.36 -27.62 5.55
CA ALA A 770 -21.28 -29.08 5.73
C ALA A 770 -19.84 -29.59 5.89
N GLN A 771 -18.87 -28.94 5.23
CA GLN A 771 -17.45 -29.28 5.37
C GLN A 771 -16.78 -28.54 6.53
N LEU A 772 -17.12 -27.26 6.74
CA LEU A 772 -16.49 -26.40 7.74
C LEU A 772 -16.89 -26.78 9.18
N ALA A 773 -18.16 -27.09 9.44
CA ALA A 773 -18.67 -27.37 10.78
C ALA A 773 -17.93 -28.51 11.52
N PRO A 774 -17.75 -29.72 10.95
CA PRO A 774 -17.02 -30.79 11.64
C PRO A 774 -15.54 -30.47 11.86
N GLN A 775 -14.93 -29.71 10.94
CA GLN A 775 -13.54 -29.28 11.09
C GLN A 775 -13.39 -28.26 12.22
N LEU A 776 -14.28 -27.26 12.32
CA LEU A 776 -14.28 -26.31 13.44
C LEU A 776 -14.43 -26.99 14.80
N VAL A 777 -15.32 -27.98 14.92
CA VAL A 777 -15.47 -28.78 16.16
C VAL A 777 -14.16 -29.50 16.49
N THR A 778 -13.45 -30.03 15.49
CA THR A 778 -12.16 -30.69 15.67
C THR A 778 -11.09 -29.69 16.11
N THR A 779 -10.97 -28.55 15.43
CA THR A 779 -10.04 -27.47 15.76
C THR A 779 -10.25 -26.95 17.18
N MET A 780 -11.50 -26.74 17.60
CA MET A 780 -11.82 -26.33 18.98
C MET A 780 -11.35 -27.34 20.04
N LYS A 781 -11.49 -28.63 19.75
CA LYS A 781 -11.10 -29.71 20.68
C LYS A 781 -9.58 -29.89 20.75
N SER A 782 -8.87 -29.69 19.63
CA SER A 782 -7.42 -29.84 19.55
C SER A 782 -6.64 -28.56 19.87
N ALA A 783 -7.30 -27.40 19.92
CA ALA A 783 -6.65 -26.13 20.20
C ALA A 783 -6.01 -26.12 21.60
N LEU A 784 -4.69 -25.93 21.66
CA LEU A 784 -3.95 -25.78 22.91
C LEU A 784 -3.69 -24.32 23.26
N GLY A 785 -3.36 -23.49 22.26
CA GLY A 785 -3.03 -22.08 22.43
C GLY A 785 -4.25 -21.18 22.66
N MET A 786 -4.08 -20.17 23.50
CA MET A 786 -5.12 -19.18 23.83
C MET A 786 -5.68 -18.51 22.57
N GLN A 787 -4.81 -18.07 21.66
CA GLN A 787 -5.19 -17.28 20.49
C GLN A 787 -6.08 -18.06 19.54
N THR A 788 -5.73 -19.32 19.25
CA THR A 788 -6.58 -20.21 18.43
C THR A 788 -7.95 -20.43 19.08
N LYS A 789 -8.01 -20.61 20.41
CA LYS A 789 -9.29 -20.77 21.12
C LYS A 789 -10.15 -19.50 21.07
N ILE A 790 -9.56 -18.32 21.28
CA ILE A 790 -10.25 -17.04 21.10
C ILE A 790 -10.76 -16.90 19.66
N GLY A 791 -9.93 -17.19 18.68
CA GLY A 791 -10.32 -17.18 17.27
C GLY A 791 -11.50 -18.11 16.97
N CYS A 792 -11.48 -19.34 17.50
CA CYS A 792 -12.61 -20.26 17.36
C CYS A 792 -13.89 -19.71 17.97
N SER A 793 -13.81 -19.11 19.17
CA SER A 793 -14.97 -18.49 19.82
C SER A 793 -15.55 -17.34 18.99
N GLU A 794 -14.70 -16.49 18.41
CA GLU A 794 -15.16 -15.33 17.63
C GLU A 794 -15.70 -15.74 16.25
N VAL A 795 -15.16 -16.82 15.65
CA VAL A 795 -15.76 -17.45 14.45
C VAL A 795 -17.17 -17.94 14.75
N LEU A 796 -17.38 -18.65 15.86
CA LEU A 796 -18.72 -19.12 16.25
C LEU A 796 -19.68 -17.95 16.51
N SER A 797 -19.21 -16.90 17.18
CA SER A 797 -20.00 -15.68 17.39
C SER A 797 -20.40 -15.03 16.06
N THR A 798 -19.47 -14.94 15.11
CA THR A 798 -19.72 -14.36 13.78
C THR A 798 -20.72 -15.20 12.99
N LEU A 799 -20.56 -16.52 12.99
CA LEU A 799 -21.50 -17.44 12.35
C LEU A 799 -22.91 -17.31 12.95
N ALA A 800 -23.03 -17.26 14.27
CA ALA A 800 -24.31 -17.11 14.96
C ALA A 800 -24.99 -15.76 14.71
N LEU A 801 -24.21 -14.69 14.53
CA LEU A 801 -24.73 -13.33 14.30
C LEU A 801 -25.07 -13.04 12.84
N ARG A 802 -24.28 -13.54 11.90
CA ARG A 802 -24.35 -13.16 10.48
C ARG A 802 -24.78 -14.28 9.54
N HIS A 803 -24.70 -15.53 9.97
CA HIS A 803 -24.93 -16.72 9.14
C HIS A 803 -25.84 -17.75 9.83
N SER A 804 -26.77 -17.28 10.68
CA SER A 804 -27.64 -18.14 11.50
C SER A 804 -28.46 -19.14 10.70
N THR A 805 -28.88 -18.79 9.47
CA THR A 805 -29.65 -19.66 8.56
C THR A 805 -28.94 -20.98 8.26
N PHE A 806 -27.63 -20.93 7.99
CA PHE A 806 -26.82 -22.12 7.66
C PHE A 806 -26.37 -22.90 8.89
N LEU A 807 -26.52 -22.30 10.08
CA LEU A 807 -26.01 -22.84 11.34
C LEU A 807 -26.99 -23.80 12.02
N ALA A 808 -28.29 -23.70 11.73
CA ALA A 808 -29.35 -24.48 12.38
C ALA A 808 -29.09 -26.00 12.46
N PRO A 809 -28.59 -26.70 11.42
CA PRO A 809 -28.30 -28.14 11.49
C PRO A 809 -27.15 -28.50 12.45
N TYR A 810 -26.30 -27.53 12.77
CA TYR A 810 -25.05 -27.73 13.53
C TYR A 810 -25.08 -27.13 14.94
N SER A 811 -26.11 -26.32 15.27
CA SER A 811 -26.27 -25.64 16.57
C SER A 811 -26.07 -26.57 17.77
N ALA A 812 -26.73 -27.74 17.78
CA ALA A 812 -26.63 -28.70 18.87
C ALA A 812 -25.20 -29.23 19.06
N THR A 813 -24.49 -29.48 17.97
CA THR A 813 -23.11 -29.98 17.99
C THR A 813 -22.13 -28.93 18.52
N PHE A 814 -22.28 -27.67 18.09
CA PHE A 814 -21.46 -26.57 18.61
C PHE A 814 -21.73 -26.31 20.08
N VAL A 815 -23.00 -26.15 20.47
CA VAL A 815 -23.39 -25.91 21.87
C VAL A 815 -22.90 -27.03 22.79
N LYS A 816 -23.03 -28.30 22.38
CA LYS A 816 -22.50 -29.44 23.13
C LYS A 816 -20.98 -29.37 23.31
N SER A 817 -20.26 -28.92 22.29
CA SER A 817 -18.79 -28.77 22.36
C SER A 817 -18.37 -27.63 23.29
N LEU A 818 -19.22 -26.62 23.51
CA LEU A 818 -18.93 -25.48 24.38
C LEU A 818 -19.00 -25.81 25.87
N HIS A 819 -19.71 -26.87 26.30
CA HIS A 819 -19.78 -27.26 27.72
C HIS A 819 -18.42 -27.40 28.40
N THR A 820 -17.40 -27.87 27.67
CA THR A 820 -16.03 -27.99 28.20
C THR A 820 -15.21 -26.74 27.98
N GLN A 821 -15.49 -25.99 26.91
CA GLN A 821 -14.70 -24.82 26.51
C GLN A 821 -14.98 -23.58 27.38
N ILE A 822 -16.20 -23.45 27.90
CA ILE A 822 -16.51 -22.40 28.89
C ILE A 822 -15.81 -22.62 30.23
N LEU A 823 -15.20 -23.79 30.47
CA LEU A 823 -14.43 -24.08 31.69
C LEU A 823 -12.92 -24.01 31.44
N ASP A 824 -12.49 -23.29 30.39
CA ASP A 824 -11.08 -23.11 30.10
C ASP A 824 -10.35 -22.44 31.27
N ARG A 825 -9.08 -22.81 31.45
CA ARG A 825 -8.23 -22.25 32.51
C ARG A 825 -7.97 -20.77 32.30
N ASN A 826 -7.95 -20.31 31.04
CA ASN A 826 -7.77 -18.90 30.72
C ASN A 826 -9.12 -18.15 30.78
N ASN A 827 -9.13 -17.05 31.53
CA ASN A 827 -10.36 -16.29 31.80
C ASN A 827 -10.98 -15.67 30.55
N GLU A 828 -10.15 -15.14 29.64
CA GLU A 828 -10.63 -14.52 28.41
C GLU A 828 -11.15 -15.56 27.41
N VAL A 829 -10.52 -16.75 27.35
CA VAL A 829 -11.01 -17.87 26.52
C VAL A 829 -12.38 -18.34 26.98
N SER A 830 -12.53 -18.54 28.29
CA SER A 830 -13.79 -18.90 28.92
C SER A 830 -14.90 -17.88 28.59
N LYS A 831 -14.61 -16.58 28.75
CA LYS A 831 -15.56 -15.49 28.45
C LYS A 831 -15.90 -15.42 26.96
N GLY A 832 -14.92 -15.62 26.08
CA GLY A 832 -15.11 -15.68 24.64
C GLY A 832 -16.10 -16.78 24.25
N TYR A 833 -15.86 -18.01 24.71
CA TYR A 833 -16.77 -19.14 24.44
C TYR A 833 -18.14 -19.01 25.11
N ALA A 834 -18.22 -18.41 26.30
CA ALA A 834 -19.48 -18.08 26.96
C ALA A 834 -20.34 -17.14 26.09
N LYS A 835 -19.71 -16.10 25.52
CA LYS A 835 -20.35 -15.18 24.57
C LYS A 835 -20.80 -15.89 23.29
N SER A 836 -19.96 -16.76 22.71
CA SER A 836 -20.33 -17.57 21.54
C SER A 836 -21.52 -18.48 21.83
N ALA A 837 -21.52 -19.14 22.98
CA ALA A 837 -22.62 -19.99 23.41
C ALA A 837 -23.93 -19.19 23.50
N ALA A 838 -23.89 -18.01 24.12
CA ALA A 838 -25.05 -17.12 24.22
C ALA A 838 -25.65 -16.80 22.84
N TYR A 839 -24.83 -16.43 21.85
CA TYR A 839 -25.33 -16.15 20.50
C TYR A 839 -25.87 -17.38 19.77
N LEU A 840 -25.24 -18.54 19.93
CA LEU A 840 -25.68 -19.79 19.31
C LEU A 840 -27.03 -20.26 19.85
N LEU A 841 -27.32 -20.01 21.14
CA LEU A 841 -28.59 -20.38 21.76
C LEU A 841 -29.78 -19.73 21.07
N ARG A 842 -29.66 -18.49 20.57
CA ARG A 842 -30.74 -17.79 19.88
C ARG A 842 -31.26 -18.51 18.64
N SER A 843 -30.41 -19.29 17.96
CA SER A 843 -30.76 -20.10 16.78
C SER A 843 -30.83 -21.61 17.08
N ALA A 844 -30.69 -22.00 18.34
CA ALA A 844 -30.75 -23.40 18.75
C ALA A 844 -32.20 -23.85 18.96
N SER A 845 -32.45 -25.16 18.84
CA SER A 845 -33.76 -25.72 19.16
C SER A 845 -34.08 -25.58 20.65
N PRO A 846 -35.37 -25.55 21.05
CA PRO A 846 -35.76 -25.49 22.46
C PRO A 846 -35.12 -26.60 23.31
N GLU A 847 -34.98 -27.80 22.77
CA GLU A 847 -34.35 -28.93 23.48
C GLU A 847 -32.85 -28.69 23.71
N THR A 848 -32.16 -28.09 22.74
CA THR A 848 -30.74 -27.73 22.87
C THR A 848 -30.54 -26.61 23.89
N GLN A 849 -31.42 -25.61 23.86
CA GLN A 849 -31.45 -24.52 24.84
C GLN A 849 -31.69 -25.03 26.26
N ASP A 850 -32.66 -25.92 26.43
CA ASP A 850 -33.01 -26.54 27.69
C ASP A 850 -31.84 -27.36 28.25
N HIS A 851 -31.27 -28.24 27.42
CA HIS A 851 -30.14 -29.08 27.81
C HIS A 851 -28.90 -28.25 28.21
N TYR A 852 -28.55 -27.21 27.43
CA TYR A 852 -27.38 -26.38 27.74
C TYR A 852 -27.56 -25.63 29.05
N THR A 853 -28.72 -25.00 29.27
CA THR A 853 -28.99 -24.24 30.49
C THR A 853 -29.12 -25.15 31.72
N ALA A 854 -29.72 -26.33 31.59
CA ALA A 854 -29.71 -27.34 32.64
C ALA A 854 -28.28 -27.78 32.98
N ARG A 855 -27.44 -27.98 31.97
CA ARG A 855 -26.03 -28.35 32.15
C ARG A 855 -25.23 -27.25 32.85
N LEU A 856 -25.48 -25.97 32.57
CA LEU A 856 -24.84 -24.86 33.31
C LEU A 856 -25.15 -24.93 34.81
N VAL A 857 -26.42 -25.11 35.18
CA VAL A 857 -26.83 -25.26 36.57
C VAL A 857 -26.11 -26.46 37.20
N ASP A 858 -26.05 -27.61 36.51
CA ASP A 858 -25.33 -28.78 37.00
C ASP A 858 -23.83 -28.54 37.17
N LEU A 859 -23.19 -27.84 36.23
CA LEU A 859 -21.77 -27.49 36.33
C LEU A 859 -21.48 -26.60 37.54
N TYR A 860 -22.39 -25.67 37.86
CA TYR A 860 -22.26 -24.81 39.04
C TYR A 860 -22.32 -25.60 40.34
N PHE A 861 -23.31 -26.50 40.50
CA PHE A 861 -23.38 -27.35 41.72
C PHE A 861 -22.27 -28.42 41.76
N ALA A 862 -21.80 -28.87 40.60
CA ALA A 862 -20.69 -29.82 40.49
C ALA A 862 -19.30 -29.18 40.68
N ALA A 863 -19.16 -27.85 40.60
CA ALA A 863 -17.89 -27.12 40.73
C ALA A 863 -17.18 -27.41 42.06
N GLU A 864 -15.93 -27.83 42.00
CA GLU A 864 -15.12 -28.19 43.18
C GLU A 864 -14.45 -26.97 43.84
N ASP A 865 -14.30 -25.89 43.08
CA ASP A 865 -13.62 -24.66 43.46
C ASP A 865 -14.43 -23.41 43.03
N GLU A 866 -13.95 -22.24 43.45
CA GLU A 866 -14.54 -20.95 43.09
C GLU A 866 -14.38 -20.61 41.60
N PRO A 867 -13.20 -20.78 40.96
CA PRO A 867 -13.01 -20.44 39.55
C PRO A 867 -13.99 -21.14 38.59
N ARG A 868 -14.33 -22.41 38.82
CA ARG A 868 -15.36 -23.08 38.00
C ARG A 868 -16.74 -22.47 38.16
N ARG A 869 -17.11 -21.99 39.37
CA ARG A 869 -18.38 -21.27 39.58
C ARG A 869 -18.35 -19.90 38.90
N GLN A 870 -17.22 -19.19 38.97
CA GLN A 870 -17.01 -17.94 38.26
C GLN A 870 -17.22 -18.10 36.74
N LYS A 871 -16.75 -19.22 36.15
CA LYS A 871 -16.96 -19.52 34.71
C LYS A 871 -18.42 -19.72 34.35
N VAL A 872 -19.17 -20.41 35.22
CA VAL A 872 -20.61 -20.59 34.99
C VAL A 872 -21.36 -19.27 35.15
N ALA A 873 -20.95 -18.42 36.10
CA ALA A 873 -21.51 -17.08 36.26
C ALA A 873 -21.24 -16.20 35.02
N ASP A 874 -20.03 -16.24 34.46
CA ASP A 874 -19.69 -15.58 33.20
C ASP A 874 -20.59 -16.05 32.05
N ALA A 875 -20.82 -17.36 31.94
CA ALA A 875 -21.73 -17.93 30.94
C ALA A 875 -23.18 -17.46 31.13
N LEU A 876 -23.67 -17.43 32.37
CA LEU A 876 -25.01 -16.92 32.71
C LEU A 876 -25.15 -15.44 32.32
N LEU A 877 -24.18 -14.60 32.69
CA LEU A 877 -24.18 -13.19 32.36
C LEU A 877 -24.08 -12.95 30.84
N ALA A 878 -23.27 -13.75 30.15
CA ALA A 878 -23.16 -13.69 28.69
C ALA A 878 -24.51 -13.98 28.02
N ILE A 879 -25.27 -14.97 28.48
CA ILE A 879 -26.63 -15.25 27.96
C ILE A 879 -27.56 -14.07 28.25
N ALA A 880 -27.56 -13.57 29.49
CA ALA A 880 -28.41 -12.46 29.92
C ALA A 880 -28.20 -11.20 29.07
N LYS A 881 -26.94 -10.86 28.74
CA LYS A 881 -26.58 -9.65 27.96
C LYS A 881 -26.61 -9.84 26.45
N ALA A 882 -26.07 -10.94 25.95
CA ALA A 882 -25.86 -11.14 24.51
C ALA A 882 -27.08 -11.72 23.80
N SER A 883 -27.99 -12.38 24.53
CA SER A 883 -29.24 -12.91 23.96
C SER A 883 -30.41 -12.81 24.95
N PRO A 884 -30.90 -11.58 25.22
CA PRO A 884 -32.02 -11.33 26.14
C PRO A 884 -33.29 -12.10 25.79
N ASP A 885 -33.60 -12.28 24.50
CA ASP A 885 -34.78 -13.02 24.04
C ASP A 885 -34.69 -14.51 24.39
N ALA A 886 -33.52 -15.12 24.17
CA ALA A 886 -33.27 -16.52 24.53
C ALA A 886 -33.23 -16.71 26.06
N PHE A 887 -32.72 -15.72 26.79
CA PHE A 887 -32.78 -15.70 28.25
C PHE A 887 -34.24 -15.66 28.72
N SER A 888 -35.06 -14.77 28.14
CA SER A 888 -36.48 -14.62 28.48
C SER A 888 -37.29 -15.89 28.19
N ALA A 889 -36.99 -16.60 27.11
CA ALA A 889 -37.63 -17.89 26.80
C ALA A 889 -37.30 -18.99 27.84
N LEU A 890 -36.19 -18.84 28.56
CA LEU A 890 -35.68 -19.79 29.56
C LEU A 890 -35.72 -19.18 30.98
N GLU A 891 -36.51 -18.12 31.18
CA GLU A 891 -36.50 -17.31 32.40
C GLU A 891 -36.80 -18.16 33.65
N THR A 892 -37.69 -19.15 33.53
CA THR A 892 -38.06 -20.08 34.62
C THR A 892 -36.87 -20.85 35.20
N ARG A 893 -35.81 -21.06 34.42
CA ARG A 893 -34.57 -21.69 34.92
C ARG A 893 -33.49 -20.67 35.23
N LEU A 894 -33.20 -19.78 34.28
CA LEU A 894 -32.04 -18.90 34.35
C LEU A 894 -32.19 -17.79 35.40
N LEU A 895 -33.39 -17.25 35.57
CA LEU A 895 -33.61 -16.16 36.52
C LEU A 895 -33.59 -16.64 37.98
N PRO A 896 -34.22 -17.77 38.35
CA PRO A 896 -34.02 -18.40 39.66
C PRO A 896 -32.58 -18.81 39.91
N PHE A 897 -31.88 -19.31 38.89
CA PHE A 897 -30.46 -19.64 38.99
C PHE A 897 -29.59 -18.40 39.24
N ALA A 898 -29.82 -17.30 38.53
CA ALA A 898 -29.17 -16.01 38.79
C ALA A 898 -29.46 -15.51 40.21
N TYR A 899 -30.69 -15.67 40.70
CA TYR A 899 -31.06 -15.31 42.07
C TYR A 899 -30.32 -16.12 43.14
N PHE A 900 -30.11 -17.41 42.89
CA PHE A 900 -29.33 -18.27 43.76
C PHE A 900 -27.84 -17.90 43.72
N ALA A 901 -27.27 -17.79 42.52
CA ALA A 901 -25.85 -17.55 42.31
C ALA A 901 -25.41 -16.14 42.77
N LYS A 902 -26.28 -15.13 42.73
CA LYS A 902 -25.98 -13.81 43.32
C LYS A 902 -25.85 -13.81 44.86
N GLN A 903 -26.10 -14.96 45.49
CA GLN A 903 -25.93 -15.17 46.93
C GLN A 903 -24.77 -16.13 47.22
N ASP A 904 -23.91 -16.41 46.22
CA ASP A 904 -22.69 -17.19 46.42
C ASP A 904 -21.79 -16.53 47.47
N THR A 905 -20.93 -17.34 48.09
CA THR A 905 -19.93 -16.89 49.05
C THR A 905 -18.72 -16.24 48.38
N ASP A 906 -18.50 -16.51 47.09
CA ASP A 906 -17.51 -15.84 46.26
C ASP A 906 -18.04 -14.49 45.75
N ASP A 907 -17.32 -13.42 46.05
CA ASP A 907 -17.74 -12.05 45.74
C ASP A 907 -17.90 -11.82 44.22
N TYR A 908 -17.05 -12.44 43.39
CA TYR A 908 -17.12 -12.30 41.93
C TYR A 908 -18.38 -12.99 41.35
N VAL A 909 -18.65 -14.24 41.74
CA VAL A 909 -19.86 -14.95 41.33
C VAL A 909 -21.11 -14.16 41.74
N SER A 910 -21.09 -13.63 42.97
CA SER A 910 -22.18 -12.81 43.52
C SER A 910 -22.45 -11.58 42.66
N GLU A 911 -21.41 -10.81 42.34
CA GLU A 911 -21.50 -9.60 41.51
C GLU A 911 -21.97 -9.91 40.09
N VAL A 912 -21.33 -10.87 39.41
CA VAL A 912 -21.62 -11.25 38.02
C VAL A 912 -23.05 -11.79 37.86
N SER A 913 -23.47 -12.66 38.78
CA SER A 913 -24.84 -13.20 38.77
C SER A 913 -25.87 -12.16 39.20
N GLY A 914 -25.48 -11.22 40.07
CA GLY A 914 -26.28 -10.06 40.43
C GLY A 914 -26.56 -9.16 39.23
N ALA A 915 -25.55 -8.92 38.39
CA ALA A 915 -25.72 -8.20 37.13
C ALA A 915 -26.67 -8.95 36.17
N ALA A 916 -26.55 -10.28 36.07
CA ALA A 916 -27.46 -11.09 35.24
C ALA A 916 -28.91 -11.03 35.75
N TRP A 917 -29.11 -11.04 37.08
CA TRP A 917 -30.43 -10.86 37.70
C TRP A 917 -31.01 -9.46 37.43
N ASN A 918 -30.21 -8.41 37.61
CA ASN A 918 -30.66 -7.02 37.47
C ASN A 918 -31.05 -6.65 36.04
N GLU A 919 -30.46 -7.31 35.04
CA GLU A 919 -30.80 -7.11 33.62
C GLU A 919 -32.24 -7.53 33.30
N HIS A 920 -32.77 -8.55 33.99
CA HIS A 920 -34.06 -9.19 33.66
C HIS A 920 -35.12 -9.12 34.77
N ALA A 921 -34.75 -8.80 36.02
CA ALA A 921 -35.68 -8.78 37.14
C ALA A 921 -36.26 -7.39 37.44
N GLY A 922 -37.56 -7.34 37.80
CA GLY A 922 -38.30 -6.13 38.15
C GLY A 922 -38.37 -5.82 39.65
N GLY A 923 -37.40 -6.29 40.44
CA GLY A 923 -37.35 -6.11 41.90
C GLY A 923 -37.99 -7.26 42.70
N ASP A 924 -38.36 -6.99 43.96
CA ASP A 924 -38.79 -8.01 44.94
C ASP A 924 -40.01 -8.82 44.49
N HIS A 925 -40.91 -8.23 43.68
CA HIS A 925 -42.08 -8.93 43.13
C HIS A 925 -41.71 -10.07 42.16
N THR A 926 -40.57 -10.00 41.49
CA THR A 926 -40.11 -11.06 40.58
C THR A 926 -39.79 -12.35 41.33
N VAL A 927 -39.28 -12.25 42.56
CA VAL A 927 -38.99 -13.41 43.42
C VAL A 927 -40.26 -14.22 43.70
N LYS A 928 -41.40 -13.54 43.88
CA LYS A 928 -42.71 -14.18 44.13
C LYS A 928 -43.16 -15.11 43.01
N ARG A 929 -42.78 -14.82 41.75
CA ARG A 929 -43.15 -15.63 40.59
C ARG A 929 -42.42 -16.98 40.58
N TYR A 930 -41.23 -17.06 41.15
CA TYR A 930 -40.32 -18.21 41.02
C TYR A 930 -39.96 -18.88 42.35
N VAL A 931 -40.86 -18.82 43.34
CA VAL A 931 -40.59 -19.40 44.66
C VAL A 931 -40.34 -20.90 44.58
N GLU A 932 -41.04 -21.61 43.69
CA GLU A 932 -40.90 -23.04 43.49
C GLU A 932 -39.50 -23.41 43.00
N GLU A 933 -39.04 -22.76 41.93
CA GLU A 933 -37.75 -23.01 41.29
C GLU A 933 -36.60 -22.57 42.20
N ILE A 934 -36.72 -21.42 42.86
CA ILE A 934 -35.72 -20.96 43.85
C ILE A 934 -35.63 -21.95 45.02
N SER A 935 -36.76 -22.44 45.53
CA SER A 935 -36.79 -23.44 46.61
C SER A 935 -36.16 -24.77 46.16
N GLY A 936 -36.37 -25.18 44.91
CA GLY A 936 -35.71 -26.33 44.30
C GLY A 936 -34.18 -26.20 44.28
N LEU A 937 -33.67 -25.04 43.87
CA LEU A 937 -32.23 -24.73 43.88
C LEU A 937 -31.64 -24.67 45.31
N ILE A 938 -32.38 -24.10 46.26
CA ILE A 938 -32.02 -24.10 47.68
C ILE A 938 -31.90 -25.53 48.20
N SER A 939 -32.89 -26.40 47.92
CA SER A 939 -32.79 -27.82 48.28
C SER A 939 -31.54 -28.45 47.71
N LYS A 940 -31.31 -28.30 46.39
CA LYS A 940 -30.14 -28.85 45.71
C LYS A 940 -28.83 -28.37 46.33
N GLY A 941 -28.73 -27.10 46.71
CA GLY A 941 -27.56 -26.53 47.38
C GLY A 941 -27.33 -27.10 48.79
N LEU A 942 -28.40 -27.23 49.58
CA LEU A 942 -28.35 -27.83 50.93
C LEU A 942 -28.00 -29.32 50.90
N ASP A 943 -28.41 -30.05 49.86
CA ASP A 943 -28.14 -31.48 49.67
C ASP A 943 -26.68 -31.76 49.25
N THR A 944 -25.91 -30.72 48.89
CA THR A 944 -24.48 -30.87 48.58
C THR A 944 -23.64 -31.05 49.85
N SER A 945 -22.45 -31.63 49.71
CA SER A 945 -21.43 -31.68 50.77
C SER A 945 -20.53 -30.43 50.83
N LYS A 946 -20.77 -29.43 49.96
CA LYS A 946 -19.89 -28.27 49.77
C LYS A 946 -20.41 -27.08 50.57
N TRP A 947 -19.61 -26.65 51.55
CA TRP A 947 -19.97 -25.55 52.45
C TRP A 947 -20.38 -24.25 51.75
N ALA A 948 -19.66 -23.84 50.70
CA ALA A 948 -19.98 -22.64 49.93
C ALA A 948 -21.41 -22.66 49.37
N LEU A 949 -21.85 -23.79 48.81
CA LEU A 949 -23.18 -23.95 48.24
C LEU A 949 -24.27 -24.08 49.31
N GLN A 950 -23.97 -24.72 50.44
CA GLN A 950 -24.88 -24.78 51.59
C GLN A 950 -25.10 -23.39 52.21
N HIS A 951 -24.04 -22.59 52.33
CA HIS A 951 -24.13 -21.19 52.78
C HIS A 951 -24.86 -20.31 51.78
N GLY A 952 -24.55 -20.43 50.48
CA GLY A 952 -25.26 -19.71 49.42
C GLY A 952 -26.75 -20.05 49.40
N ALA A 953 -27.13 -21.31 49.62
CA ALA A 953 -28.52 -21.73 49.77
C ALA A 953 -29.20 -21.09 50.99
N ALA A 954 -28.50 -21.03 52.12
CA ALA A 954 -28.97 -20.34 53.33
C ALA A 954 -29.13 -18.82 53.13
N PHE A 955 -28.23 -18.17 52.40
CA PHE A 955 -28.35 -16.75 52.03
C PHE A 955 -29.49 -16.51 51.05
N THR A 956 -29.69 -17.43 50.10
CA THR A 956 -30.76 -17.37 49.10
C THR A 956 -32.12 -17.42 49.76
N ILE A 957 -32.34 -18.33 50.70
CA ILE A 957 -33.64 -18.40 51.40
C ILE A 957 -33.89 -17.18 52.29
N ALA A 958 -32.84 -16.68 52.95
CA ALA A 958 -32.93 -15.44 53.73
C ALA A 958 -33.35 -14.25 52.86
N SER A 959 -32.66 -14.08 51.72
CA SER A 959 -32.96 -13.05 50.73
C SER A 959 -34.39 -13.20 50.16
N MET A 960 -34.80 -14.44 49.86
CA MET A 960 -36.13 -14.73 49.33
C MET A 960 -37.23 -14.32 50.31
N ILE A 961 -37.10 -14.70 51.59
CA ILE A 961 -38.08 -14.34 52.63
C ILE A 961 -38.17 -12.83 52.80
N THR A 962 -37.03 -12.13 52.83
CA THR A 962 -37.00 -10.67 52.94
C THR A 962 -37.68 -10.00 51.74
N ALA A 963 -37.39 -10.44 50.51
CA ALA A 963 -38.04 -9.91 49.30
C ALA A 963 -39.55 -10.16 49.31
N LEU A 964 -39.99 -11.36 49.72
CA LEU A 964 -41.41 -11.68 49.83
C LEU A 964 -42.11 -10.86 50.92
N SER A 965 -41.44 -10.61 52.04
CA SER A 965 -41.93 -9.76 53.12
C SER A 965 -42.12 -8.31 52.66
N ASN A 966 -41.13 -7.76 51.96
CA ASN A 966 -41.21 -6.43 51.36
C ASN A 966 -42.39 -6.32 50.37
N ALA A 967 -42.55 -7.33 49.50
CA ALA A 967 -43.64 -7.38 48.53
C ALA A 967 -45.03 -7.58 49.17
N ALA A 968 -45.12 -8.20 50.35
CA ALA A 968 -46.37 -8.38 51.08
C ALA A 968 -46.76 -7.15 51.90
N GLY A 969 -45.80 -6.34 52.33
CA GLY A 969 -46.01 -5.15 53.16
C GLY A 969 -46.36 -5.48 54.62
N LYS A 970 -46.37 -4.46 55.49
CA LYS A 970 -46.66 -4.64 56.92
C LYS A 970 -48.07 -5.18 57.13
N GLY A 971 -48.18 -6.41 57.66
CA GLY A 971 -49.45 -7.09 57.93
C GLY A 971 -49.97 -8.01 56.81
N GLY A 972 -49.30 -8.07 55.65
CA GLY A 972 -49.62 -9.05 54.60
C GLY A 972 -49.41 -10.50 55.06
N GLN A 973 -49.98 -11.48 54.37
CA GLN A 973 -49.73 -12.90 54.61
C GLN A 973 -49.27 -13.58 53.33
N PHE A 974 -48.34 -14.54 53.43
CA PHE A 974 -47.92 -15.36 52.32
C PHE A 974 -49.03 -16.34 51.91
N GLY A 975 -49.09 -16.69 50.63
CA GLY A 975 -50.01 -17.72 50.14
C GLY A 975 -49.65 -19.09 50.72
N GLU A 976 -50.65 -19.94 50.96
CA GLU A 976 -50.43 -21.26 51.56
C GLU A 976 -49.49 -22.15 50.73
N SER A 977 -49.58 -22.11 49.40
CA SER A 977 -48.67 -22.83 48.49
C SER A 977 -47.22 -22.36 48.65
N THR A 978 -47.00 -21.05 48.71
CA THR A 978 -45.69 -20.42 48.94
C THR A 978 -45.09 -20.87 50.27
N ILE A 979 -45.90 -20.89 51.34
CA ILE A 979 -45.45 -21.33 52.67
C ILE A 979 -45.00 -22.80 52.65
N ARG A 980 -45.77 -23.68 52.00
CA ARG A 980 -45.43 -25.11 51.87
C ARG A 980 -44.13 -25.36 51.11
N GLN A 981 -43.79 -24.49 50.15
CA GLN A 981 -42.52 -24.57 49.40
C GLN A 981 -41.32 -24.07 50.23
N ILE A 982 -41.50 -22.99 50.99
CA ILE A 982 -40.41 -22.35 51.75
C ILE A 982 -40.08 -23.10 53.05
N TRP A 983 -41.08 -23.61 53.76
CA TRP A 983 -40.87 -24.19 55.10
C TRP A 983 -39.82 -25.32 55.15
N PRO A 984 -39.85 -26.35 54.29
CA PRO A 984 -38.91 -27.47 54.37
C PRO A 984 -37.45 -27.07 54.11
N VAL A 985 -37.22 -26.10 53.24
CA VAL A 985 -35.88 -25.59 52.96
C VAL A 985 -35.41 -24.60 54.03
N LEU A 986 -36.32 -23.83 54.64
CA LEU A 986 -36.00 -22.91 55.75
C LEU A 986 -35.58 -23.68 57.01
N ASP A 987 -36.33 -24.70 57.39
CA ASP A 987 -36.01 -25.53 58.55
C ASP A 987 -34.63 -26.19 58.41
N ARG A 988 -34.35 -26.79 57.24
CA ARG A 988 -33.04 -27.38 56.92
C ARG A 988 -31.91 -26.35 56.92
N ALA A 989 -32.11 -25.17 56.32
CA ALA A 989 -31.10 -24.11 56.33
C ALA A 989 -30.81 -23.61 57.75
N LEU A 990 -31.84 -23.42 58.59
CA LEU A 990 -31.68 -23.01 59.98
C LEU A 990 -30.98 -24.08 60.82
N ALA A 991 -31.13 -25.36 60.48
CA ALA A 991 -30.47 -26.47 61.16
C ALA A 991 -28.95 -26.53 60.93
N LEU A 992 -28.41 -25.86 59.90
CA LEU A 992 -26.96 -25.77 59.66
C LEU A 992 -26.21 -25.23 60.89
N LYS A 993 -24.95 -25.64 61.08
CA LYS A 993 -24.06 -25.09 62.13
C LYS A 993 -23.88 -23.57 61.94
N THR A 994 -23.40 -22.87 62.96
CA THR A 994 -23.20 -21.41 62.85
C THR A 994 -22.02 -21.12 61.94
N PHE A 995 -22.19 -20.21 60.99
CA PHE A 995 -21.17 -19.79 60.04
C PHE A 995 -21.28 -18.27 59.80
N LYS A 996 -20.22 -17.66 59.24
CA LYS A 996 -20.20 -16.24 58.92
C LYS A 996 -21.30 -15.89 57.91
N GLY A 997 -22.16 -14.91 58.22
CA GLY A 997 -23.28 -14.53 57.37
C GLY A 997 -24.61 -15.16 57.80
N LYS A 998 -24.60 -16.18 58.67
CA LYS A 998 -25.83 -16.88 59.10
C LYS A 998 -26.83 -15.93 59.77
N GLU A 999 -26.36 -14.81 60.32
CA GLU A 999 -27.20 -13.75 60.86
C GLU A 999 -28.28 -13.28 59.85
N ARG A 1000 -27.98 -13.27 58.55
CA ARG A 1000 -28.96 -12.94 57.50
C ARG A 1000 -30.18 -13.90 57.54
N LEU A 1001 -29.90 -15.19 57.76
CA LEU A 1001 -30.93 -16.23 57.82
C LEU A 1001 -31.76 -16.14 59.09
N VAL A 1002 -31.13 -15.90 60.25
CA VAL A 1002 -31.87 -15.79 61.52
C VAL A 1002 -32.74 -14.54 61.56
N THR A 1003 -32.27 -13.43 61.00
CA THR A 1003 -33.06 -12.18 60.90
C THR A 1003 -34.24 -12.32 59.94
N ALA A 1004 -34.13 -13.14 58.89
CA ALA A 1004 -35.24 -13.42 57.98
C ALA A 1004 -36.32 -14.32 58.60
N TYR A 1005 -35.97 -15.15 59.59
CA TYR A 1005 -36.89 -16.13 60.17
C TYR A 1005 -38.15 -15.51 60.81
N PRO A 1006 -38.06 -14.46 61.64
CA PRO A 1006 -39.24 -13.75 62.16
C PRO A 1006 -40.16 -13.18 61.08
N LEU A 1007 -39.61 -12.72 59.95
CA LEU A 1007 -40.41 -12.22 58.82
C LEU A 1007 -41.27 -13.33 58.22
N PHE A 1008 -40.71 -14.53 58.05
CA PHE A 1008 -41.49 -15.69 57.62
C PHE A 1008 -42.62 -16.00 58.62
N ILE A 1009 -42.34 -15.96 59.92
CA ILE A 1009 -43.33 -16.24 60.97
C ILE A 1009 -44.45 -15.19 60.98
N LEU A 1010 -44.11 -13.91 60.85
CA LEU A 1010 -45.06 -12.80 60.75
C LEU A 1010 -46.04 -12.98 59.58
N HIS A 1011 -45.53 -13.42 58.42
CA HIS A 1011 -46.32 -13.59 57.20
C HIS A 1011 -46.94 -14.99 57.03
N SER A 1012 -46.79 -15.89 58.01
CA SER A 1012 -47.33 -17.26 57.94
C SER A 1012 -48.28 -17.61 59.09
N LYS A 1013 -49.05 -16.63 59.58
CA LYS A 1013 -49.95 -16.77 60.75
C LYS A 1013 -50.84 -18.01 60.69
N LYS A 1014 -51.56 -18.18 59.58
CA LYS A 1014 -52.45 -19.32 59.37
C LYS A 1014 -51.75 -20.68 59.40
N PHE A 1015 -50.46 -20.73 59.07
CA PHE A 1015 -49.68 -21.97 59.00
C PHE A 1015 -49.35 -22.50 60.39
N TRP A 1016 -48.90 -21.62 61.30
CA TRP A 1016 -48.60 -22.03 62.67
C TRP A 1016 -49.82 -22.02 63.60
N GLU A 1017 -50.90 -21.28 63.30
CA GLU A 1017 -52.18 -21.41 64.02
C GLU A 1017 -52.91 -22.71 63.67
N GLY A 1018 -52.78 -23.18 62.43
CA GLY A 1018 -53.51 -24.35 61.92
C GLY A 1018 -52.91 -25.71 62.30
N ASP A 1019 -51.63 -25.77 62.69
CA ASP A 1019 -50.93 -27.02 63.02
C ASP A 1019 -50.10 -26.88 64.31
N PRO A 1020 -50.51 -27.56 65.41
CA PRO A 1020 -49.78 -27.56 66.68
C PRO A 1020 -48.34 -28.08 66.59
N ALA A 1021 -48.03 -29.01 65.68
CA ALA A 1021 -46.69 -29.54 65.51
C ALA A 1021 -45.75 -28.49 64.90
N ILE A 1022 -46.23 -27.76 63.89
CA ILE A 1022 -45.50 -26.63 63.28
C ILE A 1022 -45.33 -25.50 64.30
N SER A 1023 -46.38 -25.19 65.06
CA SER A 1023 -46.33 -24.20 66.15
C SER A 1023 -45.21 -24.51 67.16
N ALA A 1024 -45.12 -25.78 67.61
CA ALA A 1024 -44.07 -26.23 68.52
C ALA A 1024 -42.68 -26.24 67.87
N GLN A 1025 -42.57 -26.67 66.61
CA GLN A 1025 -41.30 -26.73 65.89
C GLN A 1025 -40.71 -25.34 65.67
N THR A 1026 -41.52 -24.36 65.25
CA THR A 1026 -41.06 -22.98 65.04
C THR A 1026 -40.55 -22.35 66.34
N LYS A 1027 -41.22 -22.61 67.48
CA LYS A 1027 -40.77 -22.15 68.81
C LYS A 1027 -39.44 -22.78 69.18
N LYS A 1028 -39.32 -24.11 68.98
CA LYS A 1028 -38.08 -24.86 69.23
C LYS A 1028 -36.91 -24.32 68.42
N ILE A 1029 -37.13 -23.92 67.16
CA ILE A 1029 -36.10 -23.34 66.30
C ILE A 1029 -35.65 -21.97 66.85
N ALA A 1030 -36.58 -21.07 67.20
CA ALA A 1030 -36.25 -19.74 67.74
C ALA A 1030 -35.36 -19.86 69.00
N ILE A 1031 -35.74 -20.73 69.92
CA ILE A 1031 -34.97 -21.00 71.16
C ILE A 1031 -33.62 -21.65 70.84
N ARG A 1032 -33.58 -22.62 69.91
CA ARG A 1032 -32.33 -23.28 69.49
C ARG A 1032 -31.34 -22.28 68.92
N GLU A 1033 -31.78 -21.37 68.05
CA GLU A 1033 -30.89 -20.38 67.43
C GLU A 1033 -30.36 -19.37 68.45
N ALA A 1034 -31.18 -18.93 69.41
CA ALA A 1034 -30.75 -18.06 70.51
C ALA A 1034 -29.78 -18.75 71.50
N LYS A 1035 -29.81 -20.09 71.61
CA LYS A 1035 -28.88 -20.88 72.43
C LYS A 1035 -27.51 -21.13 71.78
N ARG A 1036 -27.29 -20.71 70.53
CA ARG A 1036 -26.04 -21.01 69.83
C ARG A 1036 -24.86 -20.28 70.47
N ASN A 1037 -23.80 -21.02 70.75
CA ASN A 1037 -22.60 -20.47 71.37
C ASN A 1037 -21.67 -19.83 70.33
N ASN A 1038 -21.98 -18.60 69.90
CA ASN A 1038 -21.12 -17.80 69.02
C ASN A 1038 -21.36 -16.31 69.30
N ASP A 1039 -20.32 -15.59 69.74
CA ASP A 1039 -20.47 -14.21 70.20
C ASP A 1039 -20.88 -13.23 69.10
N GLN A 1040 -20.38 -13.42 67.88
CA GLN A 1040 -20.70 -12.56 66.74
C GLN A 1040 -22.15 -12.75 66.24
N TYR A 1041 -22.67 -13.98 66.35
CA TYR A 1041 -24.03 -14.33 65.92
C TYR A 1041 -25.09 -14.00 66.98
N ARG A 1042 -24.72 -14.00 68.27
CA ARG A 1042 -25.64 -13.89 69.41
C ARG A 1042 -26.52 -12.64 69.38
N PRO A 1043 -26.03 -11.40 69.12
CA PRO A 1043 -26.89 -10.22 69.02
C PRO A 1043 -28.03 -10.42 68.01
N HIS A 1044 -27.71 -10.92 66.83
CA HIS A 1044 -28.70 -11.14 65.76
C HIS A 1044 -29.70 -12.25 66.11
N ALA A 1045 -29.25 -13.31 66.78
CA ALA A 1045 -30.14 -14.36 67.26
C ALA A 1045 -31.11 -13.87 68.36
N PHE A 1046 -30.66 -12.96 69.24
CA PHE A 1046 -31.51 -12.31 70.24
C PHE A 1046 -32.49 -11.33 69.61
N GLU A 1047 -32.06 -10.50 68.67
CA GLU A 1047 -32.97 -9.64 67.90
C GLU A 1047 -34.04 -10.47 67.19
N ALA A 1048 -33.64 -11.58 66.55
CA ALA A 1048 -34.58 -12.48 65.90
C ALA A 1048 -35.52 -13.18 66.91
N LEU A 1049 -35.05 -13.53 68.11
CA LEU A 1049 -35.91 -14.08 69.16
C LEU A 1049 -36.96 -13.06 69.62
N ALA A 1050 -36.56 -11.80 69.79
CA ALA A 1050 -37.46 -10.70 70.12
C ALA A 1050 -38.54 -10.51 69.04
N ASP A 1051 -38.12 -10.44 67.78
CA ASP A 1051 -39.04 -10.24 66.64
C ASP A 1051 -39.94 -11.47 66.42
N TYR A 1052 -39.43 -12.68 66.66
CA TYR A 1052 -40.22 -13.91 66.66
C TYR A 1052 -41.32 -13.87 67.72
N ALA A 1053 -40.96 -13.50 68.95
CA ALA A 1053 -41.90 -13.41 70.07
C ALA A 1053 -42.95 -12.30 69.82
N ALA A 1054 -42.55 -11.19 69.20
CA ALA A 1054 -43.48 -10.14 68.78
C ALA A 1054 -44.45 -10.60 67.68
N ALA A 1055 -44.01 -11.48 66.77
CA ALA A 1055 -44.85 -12.03 65.70
C ALA A 1055 -45.81 -13.14 66.17
N ARG A 1056 -45.52 -13.83 67.29
CA ARG A 1056 -46.29 -14.94 67.84
C ARG A 1056 -47.22 -14.49 68.97
N GLU A 1057 -48.34 -13.89 68.59
CA GLU A 1057 -49.37 -13.40 69.52
C GLU A 1057 -50.00 -14.51 70.38
N ASP A 1058 -49.95 -15.77 69.95
CA ASP A 1058 -50.60 -16.91 70.62
C ASP A 1058 -49.77 -17.54 71.75
N LEU A 1059 -48.46 -17.30 71.81
CA LEU A 1059 -47.55 -17.98 72.73
C LEU A 1059 -47.17 -17.10 73.93
N ASP A 1060 -47.14 -17.69 75.12
CA ASP A 1060 -46.37 -17.15 76.24
C ASP A 1060 -45.00 -17.83 76.26
N MET A 1061 -43.95 -17.04 76.01
CA MET A 1061 -42.57 -17.49 76.04
C MET A 1061 -41.67 -16.55 76.84
N TYR A 1062 -42.25 -15.67 77.65
CA TYR A 1062 -41.49 -14.64 78.36
C TYR A 1062 -40.41 -15.26 79.27
N ALA A 1063 -40.80 -16.22 80.11
CA ALA A 1063 -39.87 -16.91 81.02
C ALA A 1063 -38.75 -17.66 80.27
N GLU A 1064 -39.08 -18.33 79.16
CA GLU A 1064 -38.12 -19.07 78.35
C GLU A 1064 -37.15 -18.13 77.62
N ALA A 1065 -37.62 -17.00 77.10
CA ALA A 1065 -36.79 -15.99 76.46
C ALA A 1065 -35.86 -15.31 77.48
N MET A 1066 -36.39 -15.00 78.67
CA MET A 1066 -35.62 -14.38 79.75
C MET A 1066 -34.49 -15.29 80.25
N ALA A 1067 -34.72 -16.59 80.36
CA ALA A 1067 -33.69 -17.56 80.74
C ALA A 1067 -32.46 -17.58 79.80
N LEU A 1068 -32.60 -17.07 78.56
CA LEU A 1068 -31.51 -17.00 77.58
C LEU A 1068 -30.72 -15.70 77.61
N VAL A 1069 -31.38 -14.60 77.99
CA VAL A 1069 -30.80 -13.25 77.88
C VAL A 1069 -30.37 -12.66 79.22
N LEU A 1070 -30.80 -13.23 80.35
CA LEU A 1070 -30.57 -12.68 81.69
C LEU A 1070 -29.09 -12.42 82.00
N GLU A 1071 -28.21 -13.35 81.65
CA GLU A 1071 -26.76 -13.21 81.83
C GLU A 1071 -26.18 -12.03 81.02
N HIS A 1072 -26.77 -11.74 79.85
CA HIS A 1072 -26.32 -10.69 78.94
C HIS A 1072 -26.95 -9.31 79.23
N LEU A 1073 -27.94 -9.24 80.12
CA LEU A 1073 -28.52 -7.99 80.60
C LEU A 1073 -27.64 -7.28 81.65
N SER A 1074 -26.59 -7.96 82.13
CA SER A 1074 -25.62 -7.44 83.10
C SER A 1074 -24.17 -7.69 82.64
N PRO A 1075 -23.69 -6.98 81.60
CA PRO A 1075 -22.34 -7.22 81.07
C PRO A 1075 -21.24 -6.98 82.12
N ASP A 1076 -20.15 -7.75 81.99
CA ASP A 1076 -18.99 -7.72 82.89
C ASP A 1076 -18.06 -6.54 82.56
N GLY A 1077 -18.42 -5.34 83.01
CA GLY A 1077 -17.58 -4.15 82.86
C GLY A 1077 -18.36 -2.82 82.95
N GLU A 1078 -17.62 -1.72 83.05
CA GLU A 1078 -18.19 -0.38 82.93
C GLU A 1078 -18.50 -0.05 81.47
N ALA A 1079 -19.58 0.71 81.18
CA ALA A 1079 -20.10 0.93 79.83
C ALA A 1079 -19.07 1.44 78.79
N HIS A 1080 -18.05 2.19 79.23
CA HIS A 1080 -16.98 2.72 78.36
C HIS A 1080 -15.86 1.70 78.05
N LYS A 1081 -15.79 0.59 78.78
CA LYS A 1081 -14.81 -0.50 78.61
C LYS A 1081 -15.35 -1.69 77.80
N LEU A 1082 -16.64 -1.73 77.54
CA LEU A 1082 -17.28 -2.79 76.75
C LEU A 1082 -16.95 -2.64 75.27
N THR A 1083 -16.72 -3.78 74.63
CA THR A 1083 -16.59 -3.90 73.18
C THR A 1083 -17.92 -3.59 72.50
N ASP A 1084 -17.88 -3.17 71.23
CA ASP A 1084 -19.10 -2.90 70.47
C ASP A 1084 -20.00 -4.15 70.32
N LEU A 1085 -19.40 -5.35 70.34
CA LEU A 1085 -20.13 -6.61 70.28
C LEU A 1085 -20.90 -6.88 71.58
N GLU A 1086 -20.28 -6.65 72.73
CA GLU A 1086 -20.95 -6.77 74.04
C GLU A 1086 -22.08 -5.75 74.18
N ARG A 1087 -21.87 -4.52 73.70
CA ARG A 1087 -22.92 -3.48 73.67
C ARG A 1087 -24.12 -3.91 72.82
N LYS A 1088 -23.89 -4.38 71.59
CA LYS A 1088 -24.94 -4.91 70.70
C LYS A 1088 -25.65 -6.12 71.30
N THR A 1089 -24.92 -7.00 71.98
CA THR A 1089 -25.51 -8.17 72.66
C THR A 1089 -26.43 -7.73 73.79
N ALA A 1090 -26.00 -6.77 74.63
CA ALA A 1090 -26.79 -6.23 75.73
C ALA A 1090 -28.04 -5.47 75.22
N GLU A 1091 -27.91 -4.74 74.11
CA GLU A 1091 -29.03 -4.07 73.44
C GLU A 1091 -30.06 -5.07 72.91
N ALA A 1092 -29.62 -6.10 72.20
CA ALA A 1092 -30.49 -7.16 71.70
C ALA A 1092 -31.17 -7.94 72.84
N ALA A 1093 -30.44 -8.22 73.93
CA ALA A 1093 -30.97 -8.84 75.14
C ALA A 1093 -32.07 -7.97 75.79
N LEU A 1094 -31.85 -6.64 75.86
CA LEU A 1094 -32.85 -5.71 76.38
C LEU A 1094 -34.08 -5.64 75.47
N LYS A 1095 -33.90 -5.66 74.14
CA LYS A 1095 -35.00 -5.76 73.18
C LYS A 1095 -35.85 -7.00 73.45
N VAL A 1096 -35.25 -8.19 73.68
CA VAL A 1096 -35.99 -9.41 74.05
C VAL A 1096 -36.82 -9.19 75.32
N ALA A 1097 -36.22 -8.63 76.37
CA ALA A 1097 -36.92 -8.35 77.63
C ALA A 1097 -38.12 -7.40 77.48
N MET A 1098 -38.05 -6.45 76.52
CA MET A 1098 -39.11 -5.47 76.26
C MET A 1098 -40.22 -5.97 75.33
N THR A 1099 -39.96 -6.99 74.51
CA THR A 1099 -40.84 -7.34 73.38
C THR A 1099 -41.41 -8.75 73.46
N ALA A 1100 -40.77 -9.67 74.20
CA ALA A 1100 -41.17 -11.07 74.29
C ALA A 1100 -42.39 -11.34 75.19
N TYR A 1101 -43.06 -10.29 75.67
CA TYR A 1101 -44.23 -10.42 76.53
C TYR A 1101 -45.43 -11.00 75.79
N ASN A 1102 -46.28 -11.72 76.52
CA ASN A 1102 -47.49 -12.30 75.96
C ASN A 1102 -48.54 -11.21 75.62
N ARG A 1103 -48.91 -11.12 74.34
CA ARG A 1103 -49.82 -10.08 73.83
C ARG A 1103 -51.26 -10.23 74.34
N PRO A 1104 -51.87 -11.44 74.38
CA PRO A 1104 -53.17 -11.65 75.01
C PRO A 1104 -53.19 -11.27 76.49
N LYS A 1105 -52.14 -11.63 77.26
CA LYS A 1105 -52.00 -11.26 78.67
C LYS A 1105 -51.86 -9.75 78.84
N MET A 1106 -51.20 -9.05 77.91
CA MET A 1106 -51.16 -7.58 77.90
C MET A 1106 -52.55 -6.97 77.71
N GLN A 1107 -53.41 -7.58 76.88
CA GLN A 1107 -54.78 -7.11 76.67
C GLN A 1107 -55.70 -7.40 77.86
N SER A 1108 -55.50 -8.50 78.59
CA SER A 1108 -56.35 -8.89 79.74
C SER A 1108 -55.85 -8.37 81.10
N ALA A 1109 -54.53 -8.26 81.28
CA ALA A 1109 -53.87 -7.95 82.55
C ALA A 1109 -52.58 -7.12 82.33
N PRO A 1110 -52.69 -5.89 81.80
CA PRO A 1110 -51.53 -5.08 81.41
C PRO A 1110 -50.57 -4.78 82.57
N ALA A 1111 -51.06 -4.52 83.79
CA ALA A 1111 -50.19 -4.26 84.93
C ALA A 1111 -49.32 -5.46 85.33
N SER A 1112 -49.82 -6.69 85.20
CA SER A 1112 -48.99 -7.88 85.49
C SER A 1112 -47.84 -7.98 84.48
N VAL A 1113 -48.10 -7.75 83.20
CA VAL A 1113 -47.06 -7.78 82.16
C VAL A 1113 -46.06 -6.64 82.34
N LEU A 1114 -46.55 -5.43 82.61
CA LEU A 1114 -45.70 -4.27 82.91
C LEU A 1114 -44.87 -4.48 84.19
N GLY A 1115 -45.39 -5.21 85.18
CA GLY A 1115 -44.66 -5.61 86.38
C GLY A 1115 -43.53 -6.59 86.08
N ASP A 1116 -43.83 -7.69 85.38
CA ASP A 1116 -42.86 -8.71 84.97
C ASP A 1116 -41.69 -8.09 84.16
N VAL A 1117 -42.02 -7.15 83.27
CA VAL A 1117 -41.03 -6.43 82.45
C VAL A 1117 -40.25 -5.40 83.27
N ALA A 1118 -40.89 -4.67 84.19
CA ALA A 1118 -40.20 -3.73 85.07
C ALA A 1118 -39.20 -4.43 86.00
N ASP A 1119 -39.56 -5.58 86.59
CA ASP A 1119 -38.67 -6.40 87.42
C ASP A 1119 -37.38 -6.76 86.66
N THR A 1120 -37.56 -7.16 85.40
CA THR A 1120 -36.45 -7.53 84.51
C THR A 1120 -35.55 -6.34 84.18
N VAL A 1121 -36.10 -5.19 83.81
CA VAL A 1121 -35.32 -3.98 83.46
C VAL A 1121 -34.58 -3.42 84.65
N GLU A 1122 -35.24 -3.37 85.80
CA GLU A 1122 -34.62 -2.89 87.04
C GLU A 1122 -33.50 -3.81 87.52
N GLY A 1123 -33.58 -5.12 87.22
CA GLY A 1123 -32.48 -6.08 87.37
C GLY A 1123 -31.33 -5.83 86.40
N ALA A 1124 -31.62 -5.28 85.22
CA ALA A 1124 -30.68 -5.03 84.12
C ALA A 1124 -29.92 -3.68 84.21
N LYS A 1125 -29.55 -3.25 85.43
CA LYS A 1125 -29.00 -1.89 85.72
C LYS A 1125 -27.79 -1.49 84.89
N ARG A 1126 -27.01 -2.46 84.41
CA ARG A 1126 -25.79 -2.23 83.62
C ARG A 1126 -26.04 -2.11 82.12
N SER A 1127 -27.07 -2.75 81.57
CA SER A 1127 -27.41 -2.68 80.14
C SER A 1127 -28.27 -1.47 79.77
N VAL A 1128 -29.09 -0.98 80.71
CA VAL A 1128 -29.95 0.20 80.53
C VAL A 1128 -29.18 1.46 80.08
N PRO A 1129 -28.01 1.83 80.65
CA PRO A 1129 -27.24 2.97 80.17
C PRO A 1129 -26.60 2.78 78.79
N ILE A 1130 -26.41 1.53 78.37
CA ILE A 1130 -25.75 1.15 77.11
C ILE A 1130 -26.74 1.19 75.93
N ALA A 1131 -27.97 0.72 76.16
CA ALA A 1131 -28.99 0.51 75.13
C ALA A 1131 -30.18 1.49 75.28
N LYS A 1132 -29.89 2.79 75.51
CA LYS A 1132 -30.91 3.82 75.77
C LYS A 1132 -31.93 3.95 74.63
N ASP A 1133 -31.48 3.84 73.37
CA ASP A 1133 -32.36 3.90 72.21
C ASP A 1133 -33.37 2.73 72.18
N ALA A 1134 -32.89 1.49 72.35
CA ALA A 1134 -33.75 0.31 72.42
C ALA A 1134 -34.71 0.35 73.62
N LEU A 1135 -34.24 0.81 74.78
CA LEU A 1135 -35.09 0.98 75.96
C LEU A 1135 -36.26 1.93 75.65
N PHE A 1136 -36.00 3.14 75.18
CA PHE A 1136 -37.06 4.13 74.99
C PHE A 1136 -37.99 3.78 73.83
N ALA A 1137 -37.45 3.22 72.73
CA ALA A 1137 -38.26 2.79 71.60
C ALA A 1137 -39.23 1.67 72.01
N HIS A 1138 -38.75 0.63 72.67
CA HIS A 1138 -39.58 -0.52 73.01
C HIS A 1138 -40.44 -0.30 74.27
N ALA A 1139 -40.00 0.54 75.22
CA ALA A 1139 -40.86 0.97 76.33
C ALA A 1139 -42.05 1.77 75.83
N ARG A 1140 -41.85 2.65 74.83
CA ARG A 1140 -42.96 3.34 74.17
C ARG A 1140 -43.96 2.35 73.58
N ASP A 1141 -43.50 1.41 72.76
CA ASP A 1141 -44.38 0.43 72.11
C ASP A 1141 -45.12 -0.43 73.14
N LEU A 1142 -44.42 -0.89 74.18
CA LEU A 1142 -44.99 -1.65 75.30
C LEU A 1142 -46.10 -0.88 76.03
N LEU A 1143 -45.85 0.40 76.33
CA LEU A 1143 -46.80 1.28 77.04
C LEU A 1143 -47.97 1.70 76.15
N ASP A 1144 -47.74 1.97 74.86
CA ASP A 1144 -48.81 2.22 73.88
C ASP A 1144 -49.71 0.99 73.75
N GLN A 1145 -49.15 -0.23 73.77
CA GLN A 1145 -49.93 -1.48 73.78
C GLN A 1145 -50.73 -1.65 75.08
N ALA A 1146 -50.14 -1.35 76.23
CA ALA A 1146 -50.85 -1.39 77.51
C ALA A 1146 -52.00 -0.37 77.56
N ALA A 1147 -51.77 0.85 77.06
CA ALA A 1147 -52.78 1.90 76.89
C ALA A 1147 -53.94 1.41 76.00
N SER A 1148 -53.62 0.80 74.86
CA SER A 1148 -54.62 0.28 73.92
C SER A 1148 -55.51 -0.85 74.46
N SER A 1149 -55.15 -1.47 75.59
CA SER A 1149 -55.96 -2.54 76.20
C SER A 1149 -57.33 -2.09 76.70
N GLY A 1150 -57.48 -0.79 77.03
CA GLY A 1150 -58.71 -0.26 77.61
C GLY A 1150 -59.05 -0.79 79.01
N VAL A 1151 -58.16 -1.57 79.64
CA VAL A 1151 -58.35 -2.12 80.98
C VAL A 1151 -58.08 -1.04 82.03
N VAL A 1152 -59.12 -0.71 82.80
CA VAL A 1152 -59.02 0.20 83.96
C VAL A 1152 -58.84 -0.64 85.22
N ILE A 1153 -57.70 -0.46 85.89
CA ILE A 1153 -57.38 -1.19 87.12
C ILE A 1153 -58.00 -0.47 88.32
N THR A 1154 -58.72 -1.21 89.15
CA THR A 1154 -59.39 -0.67 90.35
C THR A 1154 -58.51 -0.73 91.61
N THR A 1155 -57.46 -1.57 91.60
CA THR A 1155 -56.42 -1.62 92.64
C THR A 1155 -55.37 -0.53 92.43
N ASP A 1156 -54.78 -0.02 93.51
CA ASP A 1156 -53.73 0.99 93.43
C ASP A 1156 -52.40 0.36 92.99
N GLU A 1157 -52.03 0.55 91.72
CA GLU A 1157 -50.74 0.18 91.15
C GLU A 1157 -49.76 1.38 91.09
N SER A 1158 -49.93 2.36 92.00
CA SER A 1158 -49.08 3.56 92.09
C SER A 1158 -47.58 3.25 92.18
N LEU A 1159 -47.22 2.14 92.82
CA LEU A 1159 -45.84 1.68 92.93
C LEU A 1159 -45.28 1.25 91.57
N LEU A 1160 -46.07 0.55 90.76
CA LEU A 1160 -45.68 0.16 89.40
C LEU A 1160 -45.56 1.38 88.47
N ALA A 1161 -46.45 2.36 88.58
CA ALA A 1161 -46.37 3.62 87.86
C ALA A 1161 -45.06 4.37 88.18
N ARG A 1162 -44.69 4.43 89.46
CA ARG A 1162 -43.43 5.03 89.92
C ARG A 1162 -42.21 4.30 89.38
N ARG A 1163 -42.25 2.97 89.35
CA ARG A 1163 -41.17 2.13 88.79
C ARG A 1163 -40.94 2.43 87.31
N TRP A 1164 -41.98 2.44 86.49
CA TRP A 1164 -41.88 2.79 85.06
C TRP A 1164 -41.44 4.24 84.82
N CYS A 1165 -41.97 5.18 85.59
CA CYS A 1165 -41.53 6.57 85.55
C CYS A 1165 -40.04 6.70 85.89
N ASN A 1166 -39.57 5.98 86.91
CA ASN A 1166 -38.15 5.94 87.27
C ASN A 1166 -37.30 5.31 86.16
N ILE A 1167 -37.70 4.18 85.58
CA ILE A 1167 -37.01 3.55 84.44
C ILE A 1167 -36.85 4.54 83.28
N LEU A 1168 -37.92 5.25 82.91
CA LEU A 1168 -37.89 6.24 81.82
C LEU A 1168 -37.14 7.52 82.18
N LEU A 1169 -36.97 7.82 83.47
CA LEU A 1169 -36.31 9.03 83.96
C LEU A 1169 -34.90 8.81 84.51
N GLN A 1170 -34.35 7.59 84.40
CA GLN A 1170 -32.99 7.27 84.84
C GLN A 1170 -31.92 8.03 84.03
N ASP A 1171 -30.89 8.47 84.74
CA ASP A 1171 -29.57 8.88 84.23
C ASP A 1171 -29.51 10.19 83.39
N GLU A 1172 -29.64 11.35 84.05
CA GLU A 1172 -29.47 12.71 83.49
C GLU A 1172 -28.00 13.17 83.39
N ALA A 1173 -27.04 12.43 83.93
CA ALA A 1173 -25.64 12.86 84.05
C ALA A 1173 -24.75 12.53 82.84
N GLY A 1174 -25.24 11.73 81.89
CA GLY A 1174 -24.48 11.34 80.68
C GLY A 1174 -24.77 12.21 79.45
N VAL A 1175 -23.85 12.25 78.48
CA VAL A 1175 -24.09 12.86 77.17
C VAL A 1175 -25.11 12.02 76.40
N VAL A 1176 -26.37 12.47 76.37
CA VAL A 1176 -27.47 11.82 75.64
C VAL A 1176 -27.59 12.43 74.24
N LEU A 1177 -27.84 11.64 73.20
CA LEU A 1177 -28.10 12.16 71.86
C LEU A 1177 -29.48 12.82 71.78
N GLU A 1178 -29.68 13.78 70.86
CA GLU A 1178 -30.99 14.40 70.66
C GLU A 1178 -32.07 13.38 70.29
N SER A 1179 -31.72 12.37 69.48
CA SER A 1179 -32.60 11.25 69.12
C SER A 1179 -33.07 10.46 70.35
N GLN A 1180 -32.18 10.18 71.30
CA GLN A 1180 -32.47 9.49 72.55
C GLN A 1180 -33.37 10.32 73.47
N ARG A 1181 -33.13 11.65 73.56
CA ARG A 1181 -34.00 12.56 74.32
C ARG A 1181 -35.40 12.65 73.70
N ALA A 1182 -35.50 12.67 72.37
CA ALA A 1182 -36.76 12.62 71.64
C ALA A 1182 -37.50 11.29 71.84
N ALA A 1183 -36.79 10.15 71.78
CA ALA A 1183 -37.36 8.83 72.04
C ALA A 1183 -37.87 8.69 73.47
N ARG A 1184 -37.10 9.17 74.45
CA ARG A 1184 -37.51 9.26 75.87
C ARG A 1184 -38.76 10.10 76.05
N ALA A 1185 -38.84 11.27 75.41
CA ALA A 1185 -40.02 12.11 75.46
C ALA A 1185 -41.26 11.41 74.87
N LYS A 1186 -41.11 10.69 73.76
CA LYS A 1186 -42.20 9.86 73.18
C LYS A 1186 -42.62 8.72 74.11
N ALA A 1187 -41.68 8.02 74.74
CA ALA A 1187 -41.98 6.99 75.73
C ALA A 1187 -42.71 7.55 76.96
N LEU A 1188 -42.35 8.76 77.41
CA LEU A 1188 -43.09 9.47 78.47
C LEU A 1188 -44.51 9.87 78.04
N VAL A 1189 -44.72 10.24 76.78
CA VAL A 1189 -46.08 10.47 76.24
C VAL A 1189 -46.90 9.18 76.32
N ALA A 1190 -46.33 8.04 75.89
CA ALA A 1190 -46.99 6.73 75.97
C ALA A 1190 -47.30 6.34 77.42
N PHE A 1191 -46.34 6.54 78.34
CA PHE A 1191 -46.50 6.32 79.77
C PHE A 1191 -47.66 7.11 80.37
N VAL A 1192 -47.70 8.43 80.17
CA VAL A 1192 -48.77 9.29 80.69
C VAL A 1192 -50.12 8.93 80.07
N THR A 1193 -50.13 8.52 78.79
CA THR A 1193 -51.35 8.05 78.13
C THR A 1193 -51.88 6.77 78.79
N ALA A 1194 -51.03 5.77 79.02
CA ALA A 1194 -51.40 4.55 79.72
C ALA A 1194 -51.89 4.84 81.15
N TRP A 1195 -51.21 5.76 81.84
CA TRP A 1195 -51.58 6.16 83.20
C TRP A 1195 -52.96 6.83 83.27
N ARG A 1196 -53.24 7.79 82.38
CA ARG A 1196 -54.56 8.44 82.30
C ARG A 1196 -55.68 7.51 81.88
N GLN A 1197 -55.37 6.46 81.12
CA GLN A 1197 -56.32 5.41 80.75
C GLN A 1197 -56.55 4.35 81.83
N GLY A 1198 -55.94 4.50 83.01
CA GLY A 1198 -56.20 3.65 84.18
C GLY A 1198 -55.39 2.35 84.23
N VAL A 1199 -54.36 2.21 83.39
CA VAL A 1199 -53.48 1.02 83.33
C VAL A 1199 -52.68 0.83 84.63
N PHE A 1200 -52.47 1.88 85.42
CA PHE A 1200 -51.75 1.84 86.71
C PHE A 1200 -52.64 2.19 87.92
N GLY A 1201 -53.95 1.99 87.82
CA GLY A 1201 -54.90 2.31 88.90
C GLY A 1201 -55.57 3.69 88.74
N VAL A 1202 -56.54 3.99 89.61
CA VAL A 1202 -57.35 5.23 89.56
C VAL A 1202 -56.51 6.46 89.89
N ALA A 1203 -56.42 7.41 88.95
CA ALA A 1203 -55.54 8.58 89.03
C ALA A 1203 -55.83 9.53 90.22
N ASP A 1204 -57.06 9.55 90.76
CA ASP A 1204 -57.46 10.47 91.83
C ASP A 1204 -56.70 10.27 93.15
N GLY A 1205 -56.14 9.08 93.39
CA GLY A 1205 -55.31 8.76 94.57
C GLY A 1205 -53.85 9.24 94.48
N GLN A 1206 -53.41 9.76 93.33
CA GLN A 1206 -51.99 9.96 93.02
C GLN A 1206 -51.58 11.44 92.82
N ARG A 1207 -52.41 12.39 93.28
CA ARG A 1207 -52.22 13.85 93.07
C ARG A 1207 -50.87 14.40 93.54
N SER A 1208 -50.34 13.92 94.67
CA SER A 1208 -49.02 14.36 95.18
C SER A 1208 -47.88 14.00 94.22
N TRP A 1209 -48.01 12.90 93.51
CA TRP A 1209 -46.99 12.40 92.59
C TRP A 1209 -47.14 12.98 91.19
N GLU A 1210 -48.38 13.27 90.76
CA GLU A 1210 -48.66 14.04 89.55
C GLU A 1210 -47.96 15.42 89.59
N GLU A 1211 -47.98 16.09 90.74
CA GLU A 1211 -47.35 17.40 90.91
C GLU A 1211 -45.81 17.32 90.88
N GLU A 1212 -45.22 16.27 91.46
CA GLU A 1212 -43.79 15.97 91.38
C GLU A 1212 -43.35 15.74 89.93
N MET A 1213 -44.14 14.99 89.15
CA MET A 1213 -43.86 14.75 87.73
C MET A 1213 -43.97 16.03 86.89
N LYS A 1214 -44.95 16.91 87.17
CA LYS A 1214 -45.07 18.22 86.50
C LYS A 1214 -43.84 19.09 86.74
N GLN A 1215 -43.35 19.14 87.98
CA GLN A 1215 -42.12 19.89 88.31
C GLN A 1215 -40.91 19.34 87.55
N LYS A 1216 -40.75 18.01 87.53
CA LYS A 1216 -39.63 17.36 86.84
C LYS A 1216 -39.69 17.54 85.32
N LEU A 1217 -40.86 17.44 84.70
CA LEU A 1217 -41.06 17.72 83.27
C LEU A 1217 -40.79 19.19 82.91
N ALA A 1218 -41.15 20.13 83.79
CA ALA A 1218 -40.85 21.54 83.61
C ALA A 1218 -39.33 21.79 83.64
N GLN A 1219 -38.61 21.16 84.57
CA GLN A 1219 -37.14 21.21 84.64
C GLN A 1219 -36.48 20.61 83.40
N MET A 1220 -36.95 19.44 82.93
CA MET A 1220 -36.44 18.83 81.71
C MET A 1220 -36.68 19.72 80.48
N LYS A 1221 -37.85 20.37 80.39
CA LYS A 1221 -38.20 21.26 79.27
C LYS A 1221 -37.37 22.54 79.25
N THR A 1222 -37.06 23.12 80.42
CA THR A 1222 -36.22 24.33 80.50
C THR A 1222 -34.74 24.04 80.26
N ALA A 1223 -34.26 22.86 80.64
CA ALA A 1223 -32.89 22.41 80.39
C ALA A 1223 -32.64 21.91 78.94
N GLU A 1224 -33.70 21.55 78.21
CA GLU A 1224 -33.60 21.00 76.85
C GLU A 1224 -33.26 22.08 75.81
N ARG A 1225 -32.37 21.74 74.88
CA ARG A 1225 -31.87 22.65 73.84
C ARG A 1225 -32.58 22.48 72.50
N SER A 1226 -33.13 21.29 72.22
CA SER A 1226 -33.87 21.02 70.99
C SER A 1226 -35.34 21.46 71.08
N LEU A 1227 -35.77 22.30 70.12
CA LEU A 1227 -37.17 22.73 70.02
C LEU A 1227 -38.13 21.56 69.78
N ASP A 1228 -37.70 20.54 69.03
CA ASP A 1228 -38.51 19.35 68.78
C ASP A 1228 -38.72 18.51 70.03
N VAL A 1229 -37.68 18.35 70.86
CA VAL A 1229 -37.78 17.66 72.14
C VAL A 1229 -38.59 18.48 73.15
N GLN A 1230 -38.41 19.81 73.19
CA GLN A 1230 -39.25 20.70 74.02
C GLN A 1230 -40.74 20.61 73.66
N ARG A 1231 -41.05 20.47 72.36
CA ARG A 1231 -42.42 20.24 71.87
C ARG A 1231 -42.97 18.90 72.37
N LEU A 1232 -42.22 17.81 72.25
CA LEU A 1232 -42.61 16.49 72.76
C LEU A 1232 -42.81 16.49 74.28
N LEU A 1233 -41.91 17.10 75.06
CA LEU A 1233 -42.06 17.26 76.52
C LEU A 1233 -43.27 18.14 76.88
N GLY A 1234 -43.57 19.14 76.05
CA GLY A 1234 -44.79 19.94 76.14
C GLY A 1234 -46.05 19.09 75.96
N GLN A 1235 -46.04 18.14 75.02
CA GLN A 1235 -47.14 17.18 74.84
C GLN A 1235 -47.32 16.28 76.05
N VAL A 1236 -46.22 15.82 76.69
CA VAL A 1236 -46.30 15.06 77.95
C VAL A 1236 -46.99 15.90 79.04
N SER A 1237 -46.59 17.16 79.21
CA SER A 1237 -47.19 18.06 80.20
C SER A 1237 -48.66 18.39 79.90
N GLN A 1238 -49.06 18.43 78.63
CA GLN A 1238 -50.44 18.63 78.22
C GLN A 1238 -51.29 17.39 78.54
N LYS A 1239 -50.83 16.20 78.14
CA LYS A 1239 -51.52 14.93 78.47
C LYS A 1239 -51.57 14.60 79.95
N LEU A 1240 -50.69 15.20 80.75
CA LEU A 1240 -50.73 15.11 82.22
C LEU A 1240 -51.69 16.15 82.82
N ARG A 1241 -52.24 17.09 82.07
CA ARG A 1241 -53.31 18.00 82.54
C ARG A 1241 -54.68 17.52 82.10
N ASP A 1242 -54.75 17.05 80.85
CA ASP A 1242 -55.89 16.35 80.28
C ASP A 1242 -56.07 14.98 80.96
#